data_AF-C5CV83-F1
#
_entry.id   AF-C5CV83-F1
#
_cell.length_a   1.000
_cell.length_b   1.000
_cell.length_c   1.000
_cell.angle_alpha   90.00
_cell.angle_beta   90.00
_cell.angle_gamma   90.00
#
_symmetry.space_group_name_H-M   'P 1'
#
loop_
_entity.id
_entity.type
_entity.pdbx_description
1 polymer ?
#
loop_
_entity_poly.entity_id
_entity_poly.type
_entity_poly.pdbx_seq_one_letter_code
_entity_poly.pdbx_strand_id
1 'polypeptide(L)'
;MSLSELSVETAGNDVASERARAVEAFLAQVRSLLLPGAAASHDTLQPVADALVRLGQRRALFPAAHFPVDAEHPAQVYRLAEDADGGFALYLSAGLAGKAQPPHDHTTWAVIAGVEGSERNELYRREKTGDPARDALVHQRTVDVAAGSAVVLLADDVHTIELVGGQDGRHLHFYGRALELLDERVVFEGAAGGSYRQFAAPKNIRHPAITPQALKAALSDGEEIALLDVREAGVFVRSHILLAASAPLWRLEVLIDRLVPRRSTRIVLADADESLAHQAAAKLVRLGWRNVSVLAGGTQGWAAAGYELFSGSNVPSKAFGEVIEHRKHTPWISVDELHERVERGDDIVVVDSRTPEEFADFSLPFAHSLPGAELVYRIQALAPRPETLVVVNCAGRTRSIVGAQTLIDAGIPNPVVSLKDGTMAWLLAGRKLSHGRAAPLPEPDAHARQQARARAESVAARAGVRRIDAATLARFEAEAGERSLYRFDVRTRQEYEAGHLEGWRWAPGGQLVQATDEYVGTRRARIVLADWDGVRALTTGAWLAQLGGREVFVLSPPALPVLVLGPEAVRVLQLRTGAPQIAPREAAAALEAGTAVVFDVERRSAYERRHVAGARFSVPDRLQEFIADLPASQRIVLTSSDGVLARIVAAELAARIGREVHALAGGTQAWAAARLPTGSGPEGVLTGDDDHGYSPYAHADLARRDAGFKQYLDWEVGLVAQLEREGDVGIRLVEPASA
;
A
#
# COMPACT_ATOMS: atom_id res chain seq x y z
N MET A 1 16.95 -34.69 3.60
CA MET A 1 16.54 -34.17 4.92
C MET A 1 15.02 -34.06 4.94
N SER A 2 14.39 -34.56 6.00
CA SER A 2 12.93 -34.64 6.11
C SER A 2 12.29 -33.26 6.21
N LEU A 3 11.25 -33.00 5.42
CA LEU A 3 10.45 -31.76 5.40
C LEU A 3 9.52 -31.60 6.63
N SER A 4 9.74 -32.38 7.70
CA SER A 4 8.88 -32.43 8.89
C SER A 4 9.36 -31.61 10.09
N GLU A 5 10.42 -30.81 9.96
CA GLU A 5 10.98 -29.99 11.06
C GLU A 5 10.89 -28.47 10.82
N LEU A 6 10.00 -28.00 9.94
CA LEU A 6 9.57 -26.61 9.98
C LEU A 6 8.48 -26.50 11.05
N SER A 7 8.86 -26.15 12.29
CA SER A 7 7.87 -25.59 13.21
C SER A 7 7.25 -24.39 12.50
N VAL A 8 5.93 -24.40 12.35
CA VAL A 8 5.18 -23.20 12.02
C VAL A 8 5.33 -22.29 13.25
N GLU A 9 6.43 -21.55 13.33
CA GLU A 9 6.53 -20.38 14.20
C GLU A 9 5.40 -19.45 13.74
N THR A 10 4.40 -19.30 14.60
CA THR A 10 3.29 -18.40 14.36
C THR A 10 3.84 -17.00 14.12
N ALA A 11 3.61 -16.45 12.92
CA ALA A 11 4.13 -15.13 12.55
C ALA A 11 3.71 -14.03 13.56
N GLY A 12 4.66 -13.15 13.89
CA GLY A 12 4.49 -11.95 14.71
C GLY A 12 4.65 -12.22 16.21
N ASN A 13 5.88 -12.43 16.66
CA ASN A 13 6.26 -12.49 18.09
C ASN A 13 6.39 -11.10 18.74
N ASP A 14 6.14 -10.03 17.99
CA ASP A 14 6.22 -8.67 18.51
C ASP A 14 4.95 -8.29 19.30
N VAL A 15 5.13 -7.33 20.21
CA VAL A 15 4.06 -6.86 21.12
C VAL A 15 2.85 -6.30 20.38
N ALA A 16 3.01 -5.70 19.19
CA ALA A 16 1.89 -5.17 18.42
C ALA A 16 1.04 -6.31 17.81
N SER A 17 1.69 -7.32 17.23
CA SER A 17 1.02 -8.51 16.72
C SER A 17 0.32 -9.31 17.82
N GLU A 18 0.95 -9.48 18.99
CA GLU A 18 0.31 -10.10 20.15
C GLU A 18 -0.91 -9.31 20.65
N ARG A 19 -0.79 -7.97 20.70
CA ARG A 19 -1.90 -7.09 21.06
C ARG A 19 -3.06 -7.24 20.08
N ALA A 20 -2.80 -7.22 18.78
CA ALA A 20 -3.81 -7.37 17.75
C ALA A 20 -4.57 -8.71 17.89
N ARG A 21 -3.84 -9.83 18.09
CA ARG A 21 -4.47 -11.14 18.34
C ARG A 21 -5.32 -11.16 19.61
N ALA A 22 -4.84 -10.53 20.69
CA ALA A 22 -5.58 -10.45 21.95
C ALA A 22 -6.86 -9.62 21.83
N VAL A 23 -6.81 -8.51 21.08
CA VAL A 23 -7.96 -7.65 20.79
C VAL A 23 -8.99 -8.38 19.92
N GLU A 24 -8.55 -9.10 18.88
CA GLU A 24 -9.44 -9.93 18.06
C GLU A 24 -10.14 -11.02 18.87
N ALA A 25 -9.39 -11.73 19.72
CA ALA A 25 -9.96 -12.75 20.61
C ALA A 25 -11.00 -12.14 21.57
N PHE A 26 -10.72 -10.95 22.10
CA PHE A 26 -11.69 -10.20 22.91
C PHE A 26 -12.96 -9.88 22.12
N LEU A 27 -12.84 -9.30 20.91
CA LEU A 27 -14.01 -8.97 20.09
C LEU A 27 -14.84 -10.20 19.70
N ALA A 28 -14.18 -11.31 19.33
CA ALA A 28 -14.86 -12.57 19.05
C ALA A 28 -15.63 -13.08 20.29
N GLN A 29 -15.04 -12.96 21.48
CA GLN A 29 -15.72 -13.27 22.73
C GLN A 29 -16.93 -12.36 22.97
N VAL A 30 -16.80 -11.04 22.80
CA VAL A 30 -17.92 -10.09 22.96
C VAL A 30 -19.08 -10.44 22.03
N ARG A 31 -18.82 -10.74 20.75
CA ARG A 31 -19.86 -11.13 19.80
C ARG A 31 -20.63 -12.38 20.21
N SER A 32 -19.99 -13.29 20.94
CA SER A 32 -20.66 -14.48 21.50
C SER A 32 -21.49 -14.18 22.75
N LEU A 33 -21.15 -13.11 23.47
CA LEU A 33 -21.82 -12.71 24.71
C LEU A 33 -23.03 -11.80 24.45
N LEU A 34 -22.95 -10.92 23.45
CA LEU A 34 -24.01 -9.97 23.12
C LEU A 34 -24.87 -10.50 21.98
N LEU A 35 -26.14 -10.80 22.28
CA LEU A 35 -27.12 -11.16 21.26
C LEU A 35 -27.45 -9.94 20.39
N PRO A 36 -27.47 -10.08 19.05
CA PRO A 36 -27.86 -8.99 18.15
C PRO A 36 -29.26 -8.45 18.52
N GLY A 37 -29.35 -7.13 18.73
CA GLY A 37 -30.62 -6.45 19.02
C GLY A 37 -31.11 -6.54 20.47
N ALA A 38 -30.39 -7.22 21.37
CA ALA A 38 -30.71 -7.18 22.79
C ALA A 38 -30.39 -5.80 23.40
N ALA A 39 -31.27 -5.30 24.26
CA ALA A 39 -31.03 -4.05 24.99
C ALA A 39 -29.87 -4.24 25.97
N ALA A 40 -28.92 -3.30 25.96
CA ALA A 40 -27.80 -3.33 26.89
C ALA A 40 -28.27 -2.96 28.31
N SER A 41 -27.92 -3.81 29.26
CA SER A 41 -28.08 -3.61 30.70
C SER A 41 -26.77 -3.94 31.43
N HIS A 42 -26.67 -3.51 32.68
CA HIS A 42 -25.53 -3.84 33.55
C HIS A 42 -25.26 -5.35 33.59
N ASP A 43 -26.30 -6.19 33.75
CA ASP A 43 -26.16 -7.65 33.81
C ASP A 43 -25.67 -8.24 32.48
N THR A 44 -26.18 -7.74 31.34
CA THR A 44 -25.75 -8.22 30.01
C THR A 44 -24.33 -7.79 29.65
N LEU A 45 -23.84 -6.68 30.22
CA LEU A 45 -22.52 -6.13 29.97
C LEU A 45 -21.46 -6.62 30.98
N GLN A 46 -21.86 -7.19 32.11
CA GLN A 46 -20.91 -7.71 33.11
C GLN A 46 -19.94 -8.76 32.52
N PRO A 47 -20.38 -9.74 31.70
CA PRO A 47 -19.46 -10.68 31.06
C PRO A 47 -18.47 -10.01 30.08
N VAL A 48 -18.88 -8.90 29.45
CA VAL A 48 -18.03 -8.08 28.58
C VAL A 48 -16.99 -7.33 29.42
N ALA A 49 -17.37 -6.80 30.58
CA ALA A 49 -16.46 -6.18 31.55
C ALA A 49 -15.41 -7.18 32.05
N ASP A 50 -15.81 -8.39 32.42
CA ASP A 50 -14.89 -9.43 32.86
C ASP A 50 -13.89 -9.80 31.75
N ALA A 51 -14.34 -9.84 30.49
CA ALA A 51 -13.47 -10.06 29.34
C ALA A 51 -12.48 -8.90 29.11
N LEU A 52 -12.94 -7.66 29.24
CA LEU A 52 -12.10 -6.48 29.07
C LEU A 52 -11.07 -6.37 30.21
N VAL A 53 -11.43 -6.73 31.44
CA VAL A 53 -10.51 -6.82 32.58
C VAL A 53 -9.40 -7.83 32.30
N ARG A 54 -9.72 -9.04 31.79
CA ARG A 54 -8.70 -10.04 31.42
C ARG A 54 -7.75 -9.51 30.35
N LEU A 55 -8.25 -8.73 29.38
CA LEU A 55 -7.39 -8.07 28.39
C LEU A 55 -6.50 -7.01 29.04
N GLY A 56 -7.06 -6.15 29.89
CA GLY A 56 -6.32 -5.08 30.58
C GLY A 56 -5.26 -5.58 31.57
N GLN A 57 -5.45 -6.77 32.16
CA GLN A 57 -4.45 -7.43 32.99
C GLN A 57 -3.18 -7.84 32.22
N ARG A 58 -3.26 -7.98 30.89
CA ARG A 58 -2.09 -8.24 30.02
C ARG A 58 -1.30 -6.97 29.73
N ARG A 59 -0.83 -6.29 30.79
CA ARG A 59 -0.17 -4.96 30.73
C ARG A 59 0.96 -4.86 29.71
N ALA A 60 1.73 -5.93 29.52
CA ALA A 60 2.83 -5.99 28.55
C ALA A 60 2.40 -5.70 27.10
N LEU A 61 1.11 -5.88 26.76
CA LEU A 61 0.57 -5.56 25.44
C LEU A 61 0.40 -4.05 25.21
N PHE A 62 0.41 -3.25 26.28
CA PHE A 62 0.11 -1.82 26.24
C PHE A 62 1.28 -0.95 26.77
N PRO A 63 2.51 -1.09 26.25
CA PRO A 63 3.65 -0.35 26.74
C PRO A 63 3.52 1.16 26.45
N ALA A 64 4.00 2.01 27.37
CA ALA A 64 3.95 3.47 27.24
C ALA A 64 4.49 3.99 25.90
N ALA A 65 5.55 3.37 25.39
CA ALA A 65 6.20 3.76 24.13
C ALA A 65 5.27 3.65 22.90
N HIS A 66 4.25 2.79 22.93
CA HIS A 66 3.25 2.70 21.86
C HIS A 66 2.10 3.70 22.01
N PHE A 67 1.94 4.29 23.19
CA PHE A 67 0.82 5.14 23.55
C PHE A 67 1.32 6.43 24.22
N PRO A 68 2.18 7.22 23.54
CA PRO A 68 2.81 8.37 24.14
C PRO A 68 1.80 9.43 24.59
N VAL A 69 2.09 10.07 25.71
CA VAL A 69 1.46 11.30 26.17
C VAL A 69 2.58 12.20 26.67
N ASP A 70 2.41 13.50 26.55
CA ASP A 70 3.41 14.48 26.95
C ASP A 70 2.72 15.73 27.53
N ALA A 71 3.51 16.72 27.94
CA ALA A 71 2.96 17.92 28.55
C ALA A 71 2.09 18.76 27.57
N GLU A 72 2.33 18.66 26.27
CA GLU A 72 1.54 19.34 25.23
C GLU A 72 0.23 18.59 24.96
N HIS A 73 0.26 17.25 25.05
CA HIS A 73 -0.85 16.34 24.85
C HIS A 73 -1.01 15.43 26.07
N PRO A 74 -1.46 15.97 27.22
CA PRO A 74 -1.50 15.23 28.49
C PRO A 74 -2.55 14.13 28.54
N ALA A 75 -3.40 14.03 27.52
CA ALA A 75 -4.39 12.96 27.37
C ALA A 75 -4.57 12.63 25.89
N GLN A 76 -4.59 11.34 25.56
CA GLN A 76 -4.72 10.89 24.18
C GLN A 76 -5.51 9.57 24.11
N VAL A 77 -6.44 9.51 23.17
CA VAL A 77 -7.22 8.30 22.87
C VAL A 77 -6.61 7.60 21.65
N TYR A 78 -6.43 6.29 21.77
CA TYR A 78 -5.83 5.44 20.75
C TYR A 78 -6.80 4.35 20.32
N ARG A 79 -7.17 4.31 19.02
CA ARG A 79 -8.01 3.23 18.48
C ARG A 79 -7.21 1.94 18.39
N LEU A 80 -7.77 0.88 18.95
CA LEU A 80 -7.24 -0.48 18.87
C LEU A 80 -8.04 -1.35 17.90
N ALA A 81 -9.37 -1.19 17.89
CA ALA A 81 -10.25 -1.86 16.94
C ALA A 81 -11.58 -1.13 16.79
N GLU A 82 -12.24 -1.34 15.65
CA GLU A 82 -13.56 -0.81 15.32
C GLU A 82 -14.20 -1.68 14.23
N ASP A 83 -15.53 -1.80 14.22
CA ASP A 83 -16.25 -2.37 13.09
C ASP A 83 -16.51 -1.34 11.99
N ALA A 84 -16.79 -1.81 10.78
CA ALA A 84 -16.97 -0.96 9.60
C ALA A 84 -18.16 0.02 9.75
N ASP A 85 -19.21 -0.37 10.48
CA ASP A 85 -20.37 0.45 10.79
C ASP A 85 -20.18 1.34 12.03
N GLY A 86 -18.98 1.30 12.63
CA GLY A 86 -18.65 1.96 13.88
C GLY A 86 -19.20 1.25 15.12
N GLY A 87 -19.76 0.04 15.00
CA GLY A 87 -20.07 -0.81 16.13
C GLY A 87 -18.81 -1.31 16.85
N PHE A 88 -18.95 -1.70 18.13
CA PHE A 88 -17.89 -2.30 18.95
C PHE A 88 -16.52 -1.63 18.76
N ALA A 89 -16.36 -0.45 19.36
CA ALA A 89 -15.14 0.34 19.24
C ALA A 89 -14.29 0.22 20.50
N LEU A 90 -13.07 -0.30 20.36
CA LEU A 90 -12.11 -0.45 21.45
C LEU A 90 -11.00 0.60 21.32
N TYR A 91 -10.81 1.35 22.39
CA TYR A 91 -9.76 2.34 22.53
C TYR A 91 -8.88 2.09 23.75
N LEU A 92 -7.64 2.57 23.70
CA LEU A 92 -6.83 2.83 24.88
C LEU A 92 -6.83 4.33 25.17
N SER A 93 -7.24 4.72 26.36
CA SER A 93 -7.20 6.08 26.87
C SER A 93 -5.93 6.22 27.71
N ALA A 94 -4.97 7.01 27.23
CA ALA A 94 -3.74 7.33 27.96
C ALA A 94 -3.84 8.74 28.56
N GLY A 95 -3.19 8.98 29.68
CA GLY A 95 -3.12 10.31 30.28
C GLY A 95 -2.05 10.46 31.34
N LEU A 96 -1.55 11.69 31.49
CA LEU A 96 -0.69 12.08 32.60
C LEU A 96 -1.49 12.15 33.92
N ALA A 97 -0.79 12.01 35.03
CA ALA A 97 -1.37 12.16 36.37
C ALA A 97 -2.22 13.45 36.50
N GLY A 98 -3.41 13.33 37.10
CA GLY A 98 -4.34 14.45 37.27
C GLY A 98 -5.20 14.77 36.04
N LYS A 99 -5.10 14.01 34.93
CA LYS A 99 -6.09 14.05 33.84
C LYS A 99 -7.48 13.87 34.43
N ALA A 100 -8.38 14.81 34.13
CA ALA A 100 -9.78 14.72 34.51
C ALA A 100 -10.71 15.03 33.33
N GLN A 101 -11.94 14.53 33.39
CA GLN A 101 -13.04 14.92 32.53
C GLN A 101 -14.27 15.29 33.38
N PRO A 102 -14.95 16.41 33.05
CA PRO A 102 -16.19 16.82 33.71
C PRO A 102 -17.32 15.79 33.53
N PRO A 103 -18.45 15.92 34.24
CA PRO A 103 -19.55 14.98 34.11
C PRO A 103 -20.07 14.95 32.66
N HIS A 104 -20.15 13.76 32.07
CA HIS A 104 -20.63 13.56 30.70
C HIS A 104 -21.32 12.21 30.51
N ASP A 105 -22.13 12.10 29.46
CA ASP A 105 -22.74 10.85 29.00
C ASP A 105 -22.08 10.33 27.70
N HIS A 106 -22.59 9.21 27.19
CA HIS A 106 -22.03 8.53 26.03
C HIS A 106 -23.03 8.24 24.90
N THR A 107 -24.34 8.40 25.12
CA THR A 107 -25.43 8.06 24.15
C THR A 107 -25.40 6.62 23.61
N THR A 108 -24.50 5.81 24.15
CA THR A 108 -24.30 4.38 23.93
C THR A 108 -23.72 3.79 25.21
N TRP A 109 -23.74 2.46 25.36
CA TRP A 109 -23.08 1.84 26.50
C TRP A 109 -21.56 1.84 26.36
N ALA A 110 -20.87 1.87 27.49
CA ALA A 110 -19.42 1.79 27.56
C ALA A 110 -18.96 0.88 28.71
N VAL A 111 -17.82 0.25 28.53
CA VAL A 111 -17.12 -0.53 29.55
C VAL A 111 -15.68 -0.04 29.61
N ILE A 112 -15.23 0.37 30.79
CA ILE A 112 -13.88 0.89 31.00
C ILE A 112 -13.15 -0.04 31.96
N ALA A 113 -11.97 -0.53 31.58
CA ALA A 113 -11.15 -1.41 32.42
C ALA A 113 -9.71 -0.87 32.57
N GLY A 114 -9.15 -1.01 33.76
CA GLY A 114 -7.80 -0.52 34.05
C GLY A 114 -6.70 -1.39 33.45
N VAL A 115 -5.68 -0.76 32.86
CA VAL A 115 -4.39 -1.39 32.53
C VAL A 115 -3.34 -0.93 33.53
N GLU A 116 -3.22 0.38 33.73
CA GLU A 116 -2.24 1.03 34.60
C GLU A 116 -2.80 2.32 35.19
N GLY A 117 -2.32 2.69 36.37
CA GLY A 117 -2.89 3.77 37.17
C GLY A 117 -4.27 3.41 37.76
N SER A 118 -4.91 4.40 38.36
CA SER A 118 -6.26 4.28 38.92
C SER A 118 -7.10 5.45 38.42
N GLU A 119 -8.20 5.14 37.76
CA GLU A 119 -9.14 6.14 37.24
C GLU A 119 -10.41 6.16 38.09
N ARG A 120 -10.61 7.24 38.84
CA ARG A 120 -11.81 7.44 39.64
C ARG A 120 -12.96 7.88 38.74
N ASN A 121 -14.05 7.12 38.80
CA ASN A 121 -15.29 7.41 38.12
C ASN A 121 -16.36 7.75 39.17
N GLU A 122 -16.84 8.99 39.19
CA GLU A 122 -18.01 9.37 39.99
C GLU A 122 -19.25 9.26 39.11
N LEU A 123 -20.22 8.43 39.48
CA LEU A 123 -21.42 8.17 38.68
C LEU A 123 -22.61 8.95 39.23
N TYR A 124 -23.43 9.47 38.33
CA TYR A 124 -24.56 10.33 38.63
C TYR A 124 -25.83 9.86 37.92
N ARG A 125 -26.97 10.04 38.59
CA ARG A 125 -28.28 10.02 37.94
C ARG A 125 -28.57 11.41 37.38
N ARG A 126 -28.94 11.46 36.10
CA ARG A 126 -29.45 12.68 35.46
C ARG A 126 -30.93 12.87 35.79
N GLU A 127 -31.29 14.03 36.33
CA GLU A 127 -32.67 14.39 36.67
C GLU A 127 -33.06 15.70 35.97
N LYS A 128 -34.27 15.74 35.39
CA LYS A 128 -34.78 16.95 34.72
C LYS A 128 -35.16 18.01 35.76
N THR A 129 -34.82 19.27 35.48
CA THR A 129 -35.30 20.40 36.27
C THR A 129 -36.51 21.06 35.60
N GLY A 130 -37.08 22.08 36.24
CA GLY A 130 -38.10 22.93 35.62
C GLY A 130 -37.57 23.83 34.49
N ASP A 131 -36.25 23.98 34.36
CA ASP A 131 -35.60 24.68 33.26
C ASP A 131 -35.13 23.66 32.21
N PRO A 132 -35.65 23.69 30.97
CA PRO A 132 -35.27 22.72 29.94
C PRO A 132 -33.79 22.80 29.52
N ALA A 133 -33.09 23.90 29.81
CA ALA A 133 -31.67 24.07 29.54
C ALA A 133 -30.76 23.55 30.67
N ARG A 134 -31.34 23.04 31.77
CA ARG A 134 -30.60 22.62 32.96
C ARG A 134 -31.10 21.29 33.49
N ASP A 135 -30.17 20.40 33.78
CA ASP A 135 -30.47 19.14 34.46
C ASP A 135 -29.68 19.08 35.78
N ALA A 136 -30.23 18.40 36.77
CA ALA A 136 -29.55 18.11 38.03
C ALA A 136 -28.82 16.76 37.93
N LEU A 137 -27.69 16.65 38.61
CA LEU A 137 -26.96 15.39 38.75
C LEU A 137 -26.97 14.96 40.21
N VAL A 138 -27.46 13.76 40.47
CA VAL A 138 -27.47 13.14 41.80
C VAL A 138 -26.41 12.06 41.85
N HIS A 139 -25.37 12.29 42.65
CA HIS A 139 -24.31 11.31 42.87
C HIS A 139 -24.89 9.97 43.34
N GLN A 140 -24.44 8.88 42.73
CA GLN A 140 -24.89 7.53 43.06
C GLN A 140 -23.80 6.70 43.73
N ARG A 141 -22.59 6.69 43.15
CA ARG A 141 -21.46 5.88 43.63
C ARG A 141 -20.15 6.34 43.00
N THR A 142 -19.07 5.95 43.66
CA THR A 142 -17.70 6.10 43.17
C THR A 142 -17.15 4.72 42.78
N VAL A 143 -16.47 4.63 41.64
CA VAL A 143 -15.79 3.41 41.18
C VAL A 143 -14.36 3.76 40.80
N ASP A 144 -13.38 3.21 41.51
CA ASP A 144 -11.97 3.36 41.15
C ASP A 144 -11.58 2.21 40.21
N VAL A 145 -11.27 2.56 38.96
CA VAL A 145 -10.90 1.63 37.89
C VAL A 145 -9.38 1.53 37.83
N ALA A 146 -8.84 0.55 38.57
CA ALA A 146 -7.46 0.10 38.49
C ALA A 146 -7.37 -1.24 37.74
N ALA A 147 -6.16 -1.74 37.48
CA ALA A 147 -6.02 -3.04 36.82
C ALA A 147 -6.67 -4.16 37.63
N GLY A 148 -7.49 -4.98 36.96
CA GLY A 148 -8.32 -6.00 37.62
C GLY A 148 -9.74 -5.54 37.95
N SER A 149 -10.09 -4.29 37.65
CA SER A 149 -11.43 -3.74 37.86
C SER A 149 -11.94 -3.02 36.60
N ALA A 150 -13.25 -2.85 36.52
CA ALA A 150 -13.93 -2.14 35.44
C ALA A 150 -15.17 -1.41 35.95
N VAL A 151 -15.63 -0.43 35.17
CA VAL A 151 -16.94 0.20 35.30
C VAL A 151 -17.77 -0.05 34.04
N VAL A 152 -19.05 -0.33 34.24
CA VAL A 152 -20.05 -0.47 33.19
C VAL A 152 -20.93 0.78 33.22
N LEU A 153 -21.18 1.35 32.04
CA LEU A 153 -21.95 2.56 31.83
C LEU A 153 -23.00 2.29 30.75
N LEU A 154 -24.26 2.63 31.03
CA LEU A 154 -25.34 2.65 30.04
C LEU A 154 -25.39 4.00 29.32
N ALA A 155 -26.25 4.10 28.30
CA ALA A 155 -26.30 5.27 27.42
C ALA A 155 -26.55 6.61 28.15
N ASP A 156 -27.39 6.57 29.18
CA ASP A 156 -27.81 7.74 29.97
C ASP A 156 -27.03 7.91 31.28
N ASP A 157 -26.09 7.00 31.57
CA ASP A 157 -25.26 7.13 32.77
C ASP A 157 -24.30 8.31 32.60
N VAL A 158 -24.30 9.21 33.58
CA VAL A 158 -23.42 10.37 33.61
C VAL A 158 -22.27 10.08 34.58
N HIS A 159 -21.04 10.37 34.16
CA HIS A 159 -19.88 10.17 35.05
C HIS A 159 -18.79 11.22 34.88
N THR A 160 -17.95 11.38 35.90
CA THR A 160 -16.64 12.06 35.75
C THR A 160 -15.54 11.03 35.61
N ILE A 161 -14.38 11.46 35.11
CA ILE A 161 -13.16 10.67 35.09
C ILE A 161 -12.06 11.49 35.75
N GLU A 162 -11.26 10.90 36.64
CA GLU A 162 -10.04 11.51 37.18
C GLU A 162 -8.95 10.46 37.41
N LEU A 163 -7.75 10.69 36.87
CA LEU A 163 -6.57 9.90 37.22
C LEU A 163 -6.05 10.31 38.60
N VAL A 164 -6.24 9.42 39.58
CA VAL A 164 -5.86 9.64 40.98
C VAL A 164 -4.57 8.89 41.33
N GLY A 165 -3.95 9.26 42.45
CA GLY A 165 -2.76 8.57 42.96
C GLY A 165 -1.42 9.04 42.35
N GLY A 166 -1.42 10.12 41.57
CA GLY A 166 -0.20 10.77 41.09
C GLY A 166 0.58 9.98 40.04
N GLN A 167 -0.08 9.04 39.36
CA GLN A 167 0.52 8.22 38.30
C GLN A 167 -0.18 8.47 36.96
N ASP A 168 0.56 8.29 35.88
CA ASP A 168 -0.01 8.22 34.55
C ASP A 168 -0.94 7.01 34.44
N GLY A 169 -1.97 7.14 33.60
CA GLY A 169 -3.04 6.15 33.45
C GLY A 169 -3.14 5.61 32.04
N ARG A 170 -3.46 4.32 31.94
CA ARG A 170 -3.86 3.64 30.71
C ARG A 170 -5.08 2.79 30.99
N HIS A 171 -6.17 3.07 30.29
CA HIS A 171 -7.46 2.41 30.48
C HIS A 171 -8.01 1.96 29.13
N LEU A 172 -8.56 0.75 29.08
CA LEU A 172 -9.27 0.26 27.90
C LEU A 172 -10.70 0.76 27.96
N HIS A 173 -11.14 1.46 26.92
CA HIS A 173 -12.51 1.94 26.78
C HIS A 173 -13.17 1.22 25.62
N PHE A 174 -14.21 0.44 25.91
CA PHE A 174 -14.95 -0.31 24.91
C PHE A 174 -16.37 0.21 24.81
N TYR A 175 -16.76 0.68 23.63
CA TYR A 175 -18.06 1.30 23.37
C TYR A 175 -18.91 0.45 22.44
N GLY A 176 -20.23 0.50 22.63
CA GLY A 176 -21.18 -0.05 21.67
C GLY A 176 -21.16 0.63 20.31
N ARG A 177 -20.72 1.90 20.28
CA ARG A 177 -20.60 2.72 19.07
C ARG A 177 -19.36 3.64 19.16
N ALA A 178 -18.67 3.82 18.05
CA ALA A 178 -17.44 4.59 17.94
C ALA A 178 -17.63 6.04 18.37
N LEU A 179 -16.65 6.57 19.13
CA LEU A 179 -16.68 7.91 19.72
C LEU A 179 -16.94 9.04 18.69
N GLU A 180 -16.48 8.86 17.44
CA GLU A 180 -16.67 9.84 16.38
C GLU A 180 -18.12 9.93 15.86
N LEU A 181 -18.93 8.91 16.13
CA LEU A 181 -20.32 8.81 15.72
C LEU A 181 -21.29 9.16 16.87
N LEU A 182 -20.76 9.66 18.00
CA LEU A 182 -21.51 10.04 19.19
C LEU A 182 -21.58 11.57 19.30
N ASP A 183 -22.29 12.18 18.34
CA ASP A 183 -22.47 13.62 18.24
C ASP A 183 -23.47 14.17 19.27
N GLU A 184 -24.44 13.40 19.73
CA GLU A 184 -25.47 13.87 20.68
C GLU A 184 -25.06 13.86 22.17
N ARG A 185 -23.83 13.43 22.50
CA ARG A 185 -23.34 13.39 23.88
C ARG A 185 -23.36 14.78 24.51
N VAL A 186 -23.53 14.85 25.82
CA VAL A 186 -23.50 16.10 26.57
C VAL A 186 -22.47 16.08 27.69
N VAL A 187 -21.98 17.28 28.01
CA VAL A 187 -21.11 17.55 29.15
C VAL A 187 -21.75 18.62 30.02
N PHE A 188 -21.73 18.41 31.34
CA PHE A 188 -22.36 19.27 32.33
C PHE A 188 -21.35 20.25 32.95
N GLU A 189 -21.89 21.38 33.41
CA GLU A 189 -21.14 22.46 34.07
C GLU A 189 -20.42 21.99 35.35
N GLY A 190 -21.01 21.08 36.12
CA GLY A 190 -20.39 20.56 37.33
C GLY A 190 -21.09 19.34 37.92
N ALA A 191 -20.56 18.83 39.03
CA ALA A 191 -21.00 17.59 39.69
C ALA A 191 -22.44 17.63 40.24
N ALA A 192 -23.02 18.83 40.44
CA ALA A 192 -24.43 19.00 40.79
C ALA A 192 -25.35 19.09 39.55
N GLY A 193 -24.79 18.99 38.34
CA GLY A 193 -25.46 19.31 37.09
C GLY A 193 -25.31 20.78 36.73
N GLY A 194 -26.37 21.35 36.16
CA GLY A 194 -26.42 22.73 35.68
C GLY A 194 -26.69 22.78 34.19
N SER A 195 -26.13 23.80 33.54
CA SER A 195 -26.18 23.87 32.08
C SER A 195 -25.38 22.72 31.46
N TYR A 196 -25.84 22.25 30.31
CA TYR A 196 -25.13 21.23 29.54
C TYR A 196 -25.01 21.65 28.08
N ARG A 197 -23.95 21.17 27.44
CA ARG A 197 -23.68 21.43 26.02
C ARG A 197 -23.28 20.15 25.34
N GLN A 198 -23.39 20.15 24.02
CA GLN A 198 -22.92 19.05 23.18
C GLN A 198 -21.41 18.79 23.45
N PHE A 199 -21.08 17.54 23.72
CA PHE A 199 -19.74 17.07 23.97
C PHE A 199 -19.17 16.49 22.68
N ALA A 200 -18.53 17.37 21.91
CA ALA A 200 -17.97 17.04 20.61
C ALA A 200 -17.12 15.76 20.65
N ALA A 201 -17.21 14.97 19.59
CA ALA A 201 -16.33 13.83 19.37
C ALA A 201 -14.85 14.23 19.47
N PRO A 202 -13.97 13.35 19.99
CA PRO A 202 -12.53 13.60 19.99
C PRO A 202 -12.04 13.79 18.55
N LYS A 203 -11.43 14.94 18.26
CA LYS A 203 -10.97 15.28 16.90
C LYS A 203 -9.67 14.58 16.50
N ASN A 204 -8.88 14.12 17.46
CA ASN A 204 -7.56 13.53 17.24
C ASN A 204 -7.49 12.15 17.91
N ILE A 205 -8.07 11.12 17.30
CA ILE A 205 -7.92 9.73 17.75
C ILE A 205 -6.70 9.13 17.03
N ARG A 206 -5.69 8.74 17.82
CA ARG A 206 -4.43 8.18 17.33
C ARG A 206 -4.48 6.66 17.28
N HIS A 207 -3.37 6.04 16.86
CA HIS A 207 -3.15 4.60 16.79
C HIS A 207 -1.80 4.27 17.43
N PRO A 208 -1.53 3.00 17.82
CA PRO A 208 -0.27 2.63 18.44
C PRO A 208 0.94 3.13 17.62
N ALA A 209 1.91 3.73 18.31
CA ALA A 209 3.13 4.25 17.70
C ALA A 209 4.25 3.19 17.67
N ILE A 210 5.12 3.29 16.67
CA ILE A 210 6.42 2.59 16.62
C ILE A 210 7.52 3.61 16.35
N THR A 211 8.62 3.55 17.12
CA THR A 211 9.75 4.47 16.92
C THR A 211 10.56 4.10 15.68
N PRO A 212 11.32 5.04 15.08
CA PRO A 212 12.24 4.72 13.98
C PRO A 212 13.20 3.57 14.30
N GLN A 213 13.76 3.54 15.51
CA GLN A 213 14.67 2.47 15.96
C GLN A 213 13.96 1.11 16.03
N ALA A 214 12.75 1.07 16.59
CA ALA A 214 11.97 -0.15 16.68
C ALA A 214 11.53 -0.65 15.29
N LEU A 215 11.18 0.25 14.36
CA LEU A 215 10.87 -0.10 12.98
C LEU A 215 12.11 -0.65 12.24
N LYS A 216 13.29 -0.04 12.41
CA LYS A 216 14.53 -0.55 11.79
C LYS A 216 14.84 -1.97 12.25
N ALA A 217 14.68 -2.26 13.55
CA ALA A 217 14.81 -3.61 14.09
C ALA A 217 13.74 -4.56 13.52
N ALA A 218 12.48 -4.11 13.46
CA ALA A 218 11.35 -4.87 12.94
C ALA A 218 11.50 -5.28 11.47
N LEU A 219 12.11 -4.44 10.63
CA LEU A 219 12.36 -4.78 9.22
C LEU A 219 13.37 -5.93 9.05
N SER A 220 14.09 -6.28 10.12
CA SER A 220 15.19 -7.24 10.14
C SER A 220 14.93 -8.45 11.06
N ASP A 221 13.80 -8.49 11.78
CA ASP A 221 13.52 -9.52 12.80
C ASP A 221 13.14 -10.90 12.21
N GLY A 222 12.91 -10.97 10.90
CA GLY A 222 12.58 -12.20 10.18
C GLY A 222 11.08 -12.43 10.00
N GLU A 223 10.23 -11.61 10.61
CA GLU A 223 8.78 -11.73 10.55
C GLU A 223 8.17 -11.04 9.33
N GLU A 224 6.91 -11.36 9.02
CA GLU A 224 6.14 -10.63 8.01
C GLU A 224 5.82 -9.21 8.48
N ILE A 225 6.20 -8.23 7.67
CA ILE A 225 5.91 -6.82 7.91
C ILE A 225 5.63 -6.09 6.60
N ALA A 226 4.63 -5.22 6.60
CA ALA A 226 4.32 -4.30 5.52
C ALA A 226 4.55 -2.85 6.00
N LEU A 227 5.51 -2.16 5.40
CA LEU A 227 5.74 -0.73 5.61
C LEU A 227 5.08 0.02 4.45
N LEU A 228 4.07 0.83 4.73
CA LEU A 228 3.28 1.52 3.71
C LEU A 228 3.38 3.03 3.88
N ASP A 229 3.74 3.72 2.79
CA ASP A 229 3.68 5.19 2.74
C ASP A 229 2.32 5.63 2.22
N VAL A 230 1.60 6.41 3.01
CA VAL A 230 0.20 6.76 2.74
C VAL A 230 0.03 8.11 2.04
N ARG A 231 1.13 8.78 1.71
CA ARG A 231 1.13 10.00 0.89
C ARG A 231 0.88 9.67 -0.58
N GLU A 232 0.53 10.67 -1.36
CA GLU A 232 0.39 10.51 -2.81
C GLU A 232 1.72 10.05 -3.45
N ALA A 233 1.63 9.27 -4.52
CA ALA A 233 2.79 8.51 -5.01
C ALA A 233 3.94 9.41 -5.51
N GLY A 234 3.65 10.61 -6.03
CA GLY A 234 4.67 11.59 -6.39
C GLY A 234 5.34 12.22 -5.17
N VAL A 235 4.61 12.40 -4.06
CA VAL A 235 5.18 12.82 -2.77
C VAL A 235 6.12 11.75 -2.23
N PHE A 236 5.69 10.49 -2.26
CA PHE A 236 6.49 9.32 -1.88
C PHE A 236 7.80 9.27 -2.67
N VAL A 237 7.74 9.36 -4.01
CA VAL A 237 8.92 9.31 -4.90
C VAL A 237 9.95 10.40 -4.59
N ARG A 238 9.55 11.54 -4.00
CA ARG A 238 10.51 12.60 -3.64
C ARG A 238 11.39 12.22 -2.44
N SER A 239 10.86 11.46 -1.48
CA SER A 239 11.59 11.07 -0.27
C SER A 239 10.81 10.02 0.53
N HIS A 240 11.33 8.80 0.64
CA HIS A 240 10.69 7.69 1.35
C HIS A 240 11.70 6.72 1.99
N ILE A 241 11.22 5.84 2.87
CA ILE A 241 12.01 4.75 3.45
C ILE A 241 12.19 3.66 2.39
N LEU A 242 13.40 3.09 2.25
CA LEU A 242 13.75 2.14 1.17
C LEU A 242 12.73 1.02 0.96
N LEU A 243 12.31 0.39 2.05
CA LEU A 243 11.46 -0.80 2.05
C LEU A 243 9.96 -0.47 2.14
N ALA A 244 9.59 0.81 2.07
CA ALA A 244 8.20 1.22 2.05
C ALA A 244 7.59 1.02 0.66
N ALA A 245 6.36 0.50 0.61
CA ALA A 245 5.54 0.50 -0.59
C ALA A 245 4.59 1.71 -0.58
N SER A 246 4.37 2.33 -1.74
CA SER A 246 3.39 3.41 -1.87
C SER A 246 1.95 2.85 -1.77
N ALA A 247 1.18 3.37 -0.82
CA ALA A 247 -0.22 3.03 -0.60
C ALA A 247 -1.03 4.29 -0.23
N PRO A 248 -1.23 5.24 -1.18
CA PRO A 248 -1.87 6.52 -0.89
C PRO A 248 -3.22 6.35 -0.17
N LEU A 249 -3.45 7.13 0.90
CA LEU A 249 -4.62 7.06 1.79
C LEU A 249 -5.94 6.95 1.04
N TRP A 250 -6.11 7.75 -0.01
CA TRP A 250 -7.36 7.85 -0.78
C TRP A 250 -7.54 6.76 -1.84
N ARG A 251 -6.57 5.86 -1.96
CA ARG A 251 -6.60 4.69 -2.85
C ARG A 251 -6.57 3.37 -2.08
N LEU A 252 -6.51 3.39 -0.75
CA LEU A 252 -6.39 2.17 0.07
C LEU A 252 -7.51 1.16 -0.24
N GLU A 253 -8.75 1.60 -0.45
CA GLU A 253 -9.89 0.75 -0.76
C GLU A 253 -9.74 -0.09 -2.04
N VAL A 254 -8.89 0.33 -2.98
CA VAL A 254 -8.58 -0.41 -4.21
C VAL A 254 -7.21 -1.08 -4.20
N LEU A 255 -6.33 -0.71 -3.27
CA LEU A 255 -4.94 -1.18 -3.22
C LEU A 255 -4.67 -2.20 -2.12
N ILE A 256 -5.23 -2.03 -0.92
CA ILE A 256 -4.74 -2.73 0.27
C ILE A 256 -4.89 -4.25 0.20
N ASP A 257 -6.00 -4.77 -0.34
CA ASP A 257 -6.24 -6.21 -0.48
C ASP A 257 -5.22 -6.87 -1.43
N ARG A 258 -4.67 -6.09 -2.37
CA ARG A 258 -3.64 -6.53 -3.33
C ARG A 258 -2.23 -6.40 -2.74
N LEU A 259 -1.94 -5.30 -2.04
CA LEU A 259 -0.63 -5.05 -1.44
C LEU A 259 -0.38 -5.90 -0.19
N VAL A 260 -1.39 -6.10 0.66
CA VAL A 260 -1.31 -6.79 1.96
C VAL A 260 -2.54 -7.70 2.14
N PRO A 261 -2.58 -8.86 1.44
CA PRO A 261 -3.78 -9.70 1.38
C PRO A 261 -4.19 -10.31 2.72
N ARG A 262 -3.23 -10.57 3.62
CA ARG A 262 -3.49 -11.12 4.95
C ARG A 262 -3.86 -10.01 5.93
N ARG A 263 -5.08 -10.07 6.49
CA ARG A 263 -5.65 -9.06 7.41
C ARG A 263 -4.89 -8.89 8.72
N SER A 264 -4.21 -9.94 9.18
CA SER A 264 -3.43 -9.96 10.42
C SER A 264 -1.96 -9.57 10.25
N THR A 265 -1.52 -9.23 9.03
CA THR A 265 -0.15 -8.78 8.74
C THR A 265 0.20 -7.58 9.61
N ARG A 266 1.42 -7.56 10.16
CA ARG A 266 1.98 -6.41 10.85
C ARG A 266 2.19 -5.26 9.87
N ILE A 267 1.38 -4.22 9.99
CA ILE A 267 1.44 -3.04 9.14
C ILE A 267 2.01 -1.87 9.93
N VAL A 268 2.98 -1.19 9.35
CA VAL A 268 3.47 0.11 9.81
C VAL A 268 3.15 1.14 8.74
N LEU A 269 2.43 2.19 9.12
CA LEU A 269 2.08 3.30 8.24
C LEU A 269 3.02 4.47 8.47
N ALA A 270 3.49 5.06 7.38
CA ALA A 270 4.32 6.25 7.38
C ALA A 270 3.76 7.32 6.43
N ASP A 271 4.07 8.57 6.76
CA ASP A 271 3.88 9.75 5.93
C ASP A 271 5.04 10.73 6.22
N ALA A 272 4.80 12.04 6.21
CA ALA A 272 5.82 13.02 6.59
C ALA A 272 5.97 13.16 8.11
N ASP A 273 4.85 13.29 8.83
CA ASP A 273 4.74 13.89 10.15
C ASP A 273 3.54 13.36 11.00
N GLU A 274 3.00 12.20 10.64
CA GLU A 274 1.84 11.49 11.22
C GLU A 274 0.45 12.04 10.86
N SER A 275 0.36 13.15 10.13
CA SER A 275 -0.91 13.83 9.80
C SER A 275 -1.89 12.98 8.97
N LEU A 276 -1.38 12.13 8.07
CA LEU A 276 -2.15 11.22 7.22
C LEU A 276 -2.11 9.78 7.75
N ALA A 277 -1.01 9.37 8.38
CA ALA A 277 -0.80 7.98 8.82
C ALA A 277 -1.86 7.52 9.83
N HIS A 278 -2.28 8.37 10.78
CA HIS A 278 -3.37 8.02 11.69
C HIS A 278 -4.74 7.94 11.00
N GLN A 279 -4.99 8.73 9.96
CA GLN A 279 -6.23 8.64 9.17
C GLN A 279 -6.26 7.33 8.36
N ALA A 280 -5.12 6.96 7.77
CA ALA A 280 -4.94 5.70 7.09
C ALA A 280 -5.12 4.51 8.04
N ALA A 281 -4.57 4.58 9.24
CA ALA A 281 -4.75 3.55 10.26
C ALA A 281 -6.23 3.38 10.65
N ALA A 282 -6.97 4.48 10.82
CA ALA A 282 -8.40 4.43 11.11
C ALA A 282 -9.17 3.71 9.99
N LYS A 283 -8.86 4.06 8.74
CA LYS A 283 -9.44 3.44 7.54
C LYS A 283 -9.12 1.94 7.50
N LEU A 284 -7.86 1.56 7.68
CA LEU A 284 -7.44 0.15 7.66
C LEU A 284 -8.11 -0.68 8.76
N VAL A 285 -8.17 -0.16 9.99
CA VAL A 285 -8.83 -0.82 11.13
C VAL A 285 -10.30 -1.13 10.82
N ARG A 286 -11.04 -0.16 10.28
CA ARG A 286 -12.45 -0.33 9.89
C ARG A 286 -12.62 -1.29 8.70
N LEU A 287 -11.67 -1.28 7.77
CA LEU A 287 -11.64 -2.22 6.64
C LEU A 287 -11.23 -3.64 7.05
N GLY A 288 -10.77 -3.85 8.30
CA GLY A 288 -10.44 -5.15 8.88
C GLY A 288 -8.95 -5.47 9.01
N TRP A 289 -8.05 -4.52 8.75
CA TRP A 289 -6.62 -4.65 9.06
C TRP A 289 -6.34 -3.96 10.39
N ARG A 290 -6.20 -4.76 11.46
CA ARG A 290 -6.15 -4.24 12.84
C ARG A 290 -4.77 -4.33 13.49
N ASN A 291 -3.83 -5.06 12.89
CA ASN A 291 -2.43 -5.07 13.32
C ASN A 291 -1.68 -3.89 12.69
N VAL A 292 -2.06 -2.67 13.06
CA VAL A 292 -1.53 -1.43 12.47
C VAL A 292 -0.84 -0.59 13.53
N SER A 293 0.36 -0.10 13.21
CA SER A 293 1.07 0.94 13.96
C SER A 293 1.43 2.13 13.06
N VAL A 294 1.62 3.30 13.65
CA VAL A 294 2.07 4.52 12.95
C VAL A 294 3.52 4.80 13.32
N LEU A 295 4.36 5.10 12.32
CA LEU A 295 5.74 5.51 12.54
C LEU A 295 5.79 6.89 13.22
N ALA A 296 6.30 6.93 14.44
CA ALA A 296 6.46 8.16 15.20
C ALA A 296 7.37 9.15 14.47
N GLY A 297 6.89 10.38 14.30
CA GLY A 297 7.50 11.46 13.54
C GLY A 297 7.48 11.26 12.01
N GLY A 298 6.87 10.20 11.49
CA GLY A 298 6.88 9.89 10.05
C GLY A 298 8.28 9.77 9.45
N THR A 299 8.41 10.11 8.17
CA THR A 299 9.72 10.15 7.47
C THR A 299 10.64 11.24 8.02
N GLN A 300 10.12 12.33 8.58
CA GLN A 300 10.94 13.36 9.24
C GLN A 300 11.60 12.80 10.51
N GLY A 301 10.85 12.05 11.32
CA GLY A 301 11.36 11.35 12.49
C GLY A 301 12.37 10.26 12.14
N TRP A 302 12.15 9.55 11.03
CA TRP A 302 13.11 8.59 10.49
C TRP A 302 14.46 9.25 10.15
N ALA A 303 14.44 10.38 9.43
CA ALA A 303 15.64 11.14 9.11
C ALA A 303 16.30 11.75 10.36
N ALA A 304 15.50 12.30 11.29
CA ALA A 304 16.00 12.87 12.54
C ALA A 304 16.70 11.81 13.43
N ALA A 305 16.28 10.54 13.32
CA ALA A 305 16.95 9.41 13.95
C ALA A 305 18.24 8.97 13.25
N GLY A 306 18.64 9.62 12.16
CA GLY A 306 19.87 9.36 11.41
C GLY A 306 19.77 8.24 10.38
N TYR A 307 18.55 7.82 10.01
CA TYR A 307 18.34 6.77 9.01
C TYR A 307 18.16 7.32 7.59
N GLU A 308 18.53 6.52 6.60
CA GLU A 308 18.51 6.92 5.18
C GLU A 308 17.09 7.06 4.65
N LEU A 309 16.89 8.11 3.84
CA LEU A 309 15.73 8.29 2.97
C LEU A 309 16.19 8.22 1.52
N PHE A 310 15.34 7.67 0.68
CA PHE A 310 15.58 7.46 -0.74
C PHE A 310 14.59 8.29 -1.55
N SER A 311 15.01 8.70 -2.74
CA SER A 311 14.14 9.28 -3.75
C SER A 311 14.08 8.36 -4.96
N GLY A 312 13.12 8.59 -5.87
CA GLY A 312 12.87 7.74 -7.02
C GLY A 312 11.75 6.72 -6.78
N SER A 313 11.33 6.06 -7.86
CA SER A 313 10.39 4.95 -7.80
C SER A 313 11.13 3.62 -7.79
N ASN A 314 10.53 2.58 -7.18
CA ASN A 314 10.99 1.20 -7.24
C ASN A 314 12.47 1.03 -6.83
N VAL A 315 12.90 1.82 -5.84
CA VAL A 315 14.29 1.94 -5.42
C VAL A 315 14.93 0.59 -5.07
N PRO A 316 14.26 -0.34 -4.35
CA PRO A 316 14.84 -1.65 -4.07
C PRO A 316 15.29 -2.40 -5.32
N SER A 317 14.48 -2.39 -6.38
CA SER A 317 14.77 -3.09 -7.63
C SER A 317 15.84 -2.37 -8.47
N LYS A 318 15.86 -1.04 -8.48
CA LYS A 318 16.91 -0.26 -9.18
C LYS A 318 18.26 -0.39 -8.50
N ALA A 319 18.29 -0.25 -7.18
CA ALA A 319 19.50 -0.41 -6.40
C ALA A 319 20.03 -1.86 -6.48
N PHE A 320 19.14 -2.86 -6.57
CA PHE A 320 19.52 -4.23 -6.88
C PHE A 320 20.19 -4.39 -8.25
N GLY A 321 19.70 -3.70 -9.29
CA GLY A 321 20.34 -3.63 -10.60
C GLY A 321 21.79 -3.14 -10.53
N GLU A 322 22.04 -2.07 -9.77
CA GLU A 322 23.39 -1.53 -9.61
C GLU A 322 24.31 -2.47 -8.79
N VAL A 323 23.77 -3.16 -7.77
CA VAL A 323 24.50 -4.19 -7.03
C VAL A 323 24.91 -5.36 -7.94
N ILE A 324 24.07 -5.75 -8.91
CA ILE A 324 24.41 -6.77 -9.91
C ILE A 324 25.59 -6.32 -10.75
N GLU A 325 25.53 -5.13 -11.36
CA GLU A 325 26.63 -4.63 -12.21
C GLU A 325 27.93 -4.52 -11.41
N HIS A 326 27.87 -3.98 -10.18
CA HIS A 326 29.04 -3.80 -9.34
C HIS A 326 29.70 -5.12 -8.93
N ARG A 327 28.91 -6.15 -8.54
CA ARG A 327 29.44 -7.42 -8.00
C ARG A 327 29.72 -8.47 -9.07
N LYS A 328 28.91 -8.51 -10.14
CA LYS A 328 29.07 -9.49 -11.23
C LYS A 328 29.85 -8.96 -12.41
N HIS A 329 30.18 -7.66 -12.43
CA HIS A 329 30.86 -7.01 -13.54
C HIS A 329 30.14 -7.26 -14.87
N THR A 330 28.81 -7.10 -14.87
CA THR A 330 27.97 -7.31 -16.05
C THR A 330 28.54 -6.52 -17.23
N PRO A 331 28.93 -7.17 -18.34
CA PRO A 331 29.52 -6.49 -19.49
C PRO A 331 28.58 -5.45 -20.09
N TRP A 332 29.13 -4.33 -20.55
CA TRP A 332 28.37 -3.27 -21.21
C TRP A 332 29.07 -2.75 -22.46
N ILE A 333 28.29 -2.14 -23.35
CA ILE A 333 28.77 -1.41 -24.54
C ILE A 333 28.29 0.04 -24.49
N SER A 334 29.12 0.97 -24.97
CA SER A 334 28.72 2.38 -25.05
C SER A 334 27.75 2.62 -26.22
N VAL A 335 26.99 3.72 -26.15
CA VAL A 335 26.10 4.15 -27.25
C VAL A 335 26.86 4.39 -28.55
N ASP A 336 28.02 5.03 -28.49
CA ASP A 336 28.81 5.35 -29.68
C ASP A 336 29.40 4.10 -30.31
N GLU A 337 29.96 3.20 -29.49
CA GLU A 337 30.51 1.94 -30.00
C GLU A 337 29.41 1.03 -30.58
N LEU A 338 28.24 0.93 -29.93
CA LEU A 338 27.11 0.19 -30.49
C LEU A 338 26.71 0.77 -31.85
N HIS A 339 26.60 2.09 -31.94
CA HIS A 339 26.21 2.76 -33.17
C HIS A 339 27.21 2.50 -34.30
N GLU A 340 28.51 2.67 -34.04
CA GLU A 340 29.58 2.40 -35.02
C GLU A 340 29.54 0.95 -35.53
N ARG A 341 29.36 -0.02 -34.63
CA ARG A 341 29.30 -1.44 -35.02
C ARG A 341 28.04 -1.78 -35.82
N VAL A 342 26.90 -1.19 -35.48
CA VAL A 342 25.66 -1.34 -36.26
C VAL A 342 25.82 -0.72 -37.65
N GLU A 343 26.43 0.47 -37.77
CA GLU A 343 26.70 1.11 -39.06
C GLU A 343 27.69 0.32 -39.93
N ARG A 344 28.68 -0.32 -39.30
CA ARG A 344 29.62 -1.21 -39.96
C ARG A 344 28.98 -2.50 -40.49
N GLY A 345 27.78 -2.85 -40.01
CA GLY A 345 27.07 -4.08 -40.37
C GLY A 345 27.57 -5.31 -39.61
N ASP A 346 28.08 -5.13 -38.39
CA ASP A 346 28.44 -6.24 -37.51
C ASP A 346 27.21 -7.12 -37.18
N ASP A 347 27.45 -8.39 -36.87
CA ASP A 347 26.40 -9.33 -36.47
C ASP A 347 25.92 -9.06 -35.04
N ILE A 348 24.91 -8.19 -34.91
CA ILE A 348 24.40 -7.70 -33.63
C ILE A 348 22.88 -7.83 -33.58
N VAL A 349 22.37 -8.34 -32.47
CA VAL A 349 20.95 -8.33 -32.10
C VAL A 349 20.76 -7.43 -30.90
N VAL A 350 19.94 -6.39 -31.06
CA VAL A 350 19.60 -5.46 -29.96
C VAL A 350 18.18 -5.71 -29.50
N VAL A 351 17.98 -5.93 -28.19
CA VAL A 351 16.70 -6.27 -27.59
C VAL A 351 16.34 -5.29 -26.47
N ASP A 352 15.11 -4.79 -26.49
CA ASP A 352 14.57 -3.88 -25.49
C ASP A 352 13.80 -4.67 -24.42
N SER A 353 14.30 -4.59 -23.19
CA SER A 353 13.81 -5.36 -22.04
C SER A 353 12.60 -4.72 -21.32
N ARG A 354 12.14 -3.56 -21.79
CA ARG A 354 10.97 -2.84 -21.25
C ARG A 354 9.66 -3.49 -21.66
N THR A 355 8.53 -2.96 -21.20
CA THR A 355 7.23 -3.47 -21.65
C THR A 355 7.01 -3.17 -23.14
N PRO A 356 6.16 -3.94 -23.83
CA PRO A 356 5.81 -3.65 -25.22
C PRO A 356 5.22 -2.26 -25.42
N GLU A 357 4.48 -1.74 -24.42
CA GLU A 357 3.92 -0.38 -24.44
C GLU A 357 5.04 0.67 -24.38
N GLU A 358 6.01 0.53 -23.47
CA GLU A 358 7.15 1.46 -23.40
C GLU A 358 8.02 1.43 -24.67
N PHE A 359 8.16 0.26 -25.31
CA PHE A 359 8.87 0.11 -26.58
C PHE A 359 8.13 0.79 -27.74
N ALA A 360 6.80 0.67 -27.76
CA ALA A 360 5.95 1.33 -28.74
C ALA A 360 5.95 2.85 -28.55
N ASP A 361 5.97 3.33 -27.30
CA ASP A 361 6.09 4.75 -26.99
C ASP A 361 7.39 5.33 -27.56
N PHE A 362 8.53 4.66 -27.34
CA PHE A 362 9.79 4.96 -28.02
C PHE A 362 10.77 3.78 -27.94
N SER A 363 11.66 3.63 -28.91
CA SER A 363 12.72 2.60 -28.92
C SER A 363 13.92 2.99 -29.78
N LEU A 364 15.04 2.27 -29.63
CA LEU A 364 16.15 2.37 -30.57
C LEU A 364 15.69 1.91 -31.97
N PRO A 365 16.11 2.55 -33.07
CA PRO A 365 15.54 2.29 -34.41
C PRO A 365 15.62 0.83 -34.89
N PHE A 366 16.65 0.11 -34.49
CA PHE A 366 16.95 -1.26 -34.91
C PHE A 366 16.66 -2.32 -33.83
N ALA A 367 16.23 -1.92 -32.62
CA ALA A 367 16.01 -2.88 -31.53
C ALA A 367 14.73 -3.70 -31.74
N HIS A 368 14.70 -4.92 -31.19
CA HIS A 368 13.52 -5.77 -31.09
C HIS A 368 12.89 -5.66 -29.70
N SER A 369 11.55 -5.64 -29.61
CA SER A 369 10.87 -5.73 -28.32
C SER A 369 11.03 -7.14 -27.75
N LEU A 370 11.62 -7.25 -26.56
CA LEU A 370 11.74 -8.53 -25.86
C LEU A 370 11.78 -8.31 -24.33
N PRO A 371 10.60 -8.18 -23.68
CA PRO A 371 10.49 -7.86 -22.26
C PRO A 371 11.33 -8.80 -21.37
N GLY A 372 11.82 -8.29 -20.24
CA GLY A 372 12.84 -9.00 -19.43
C GLY A 372 12.60 -10.49 -19.16
N ALA A 373 11.38 -10.88 -18.77
CA ALA A 373 11.06 -12.30 -18.50
C ALA A 373 11.05 -13.17 -19.77
N GLU A 374 10.83 -12.58 -20.94
CA GLU A 374 10.76 -13.24 -22.24
C GLU A 374 12.16 -13.52 -22.83
N LEU A 375 13.22 -12.90 -22.29
CA LEU A 375 14.58 -12.97 -22.83
C LEU A 375 15.08 -14.40 -23.01
N VAL A 376 15.14 -15.20 -21.93
CA VAL A 376 15.62 -16.59 -21.99
C VAL A 376 14.73 -17.46 -22.87
N TYR A 377 13.42 -17.18 -22.87
CA TYR A 377 12.45 -17.95 -23.63
C TYR A 377 12.66 -17.79 -25.14
N ARG A 378 12.98 -16.57 -25.61
CA ARG A 378 12.88 -16.25 -27.04
C ARG A 378 14.17 -15.76 -27.71
N ILE A 379 15.23 -15.45 -26.97
CA ILE A 379 16.43 -14.81 -27.56
C ILE A 379 17.05 -15.62 -28.72
N GLN A 380 17.03 -16.94 -28.64
CA GLN A 380 17.60 -17.82 -29.67
C GLN A 380 16.89 -17.70 -31.03
N ALA A 381 15.62 -17.28 -31.05
CA ALA A 381 14.90 -17.02 -32.30
C ALA A 381 15.40 -15.75 -33.00
N LEU A 382 16.02 -14.81 -32.26
CA LEU A 382 16.63 -13.59 -32.82
C LEU A 382 18.14 -13.77 -33.06
N ALA A 383 18.84 -14.45 -32.15
CA ALA A 383 20.28 -14.66 -32.19
C ALA A 383 20.64 -16.16 -32.22
N PRO A 384 20.33 -16.89 -33.32
CA PRO A 384 20.55 -18.34 -33.39
C PRO A 384 22.04 -18.72 -33.51
N ARG A 385 22.91 -17.81 -33.97
CA ARG A 385 24.34 -18.06 -34.11
C ARG A 385 25.07 -17.73 -32.79
N PRO A 386 25.95 -18.61 -32.27
CA PRO A 386 26.71 -18.36 -31.05
C PRO A 386 27.58 -17.09 -31.09
N GLU A 387 27.99 -16.64 -32.26
CA GLU A 387 28.90 -15.51 -32.43
C GLU A 387 28.15 -14.16 -32.47
N THR A 388 26.83 -14.18 -32.65
CA THR A 388 26.00 -12.97 -32.69
C THR A 388 26.07 -12.26 -31.35
N LEU A 389 26.47 -10.99 -31.36
CA LEU A 389 26.48 -10.14 -30.17
C LEU A 389 25.05 -9.77 -29.79
N VAL A 390 24.65 -10.12 -28.57
CA VAL A 390 23.36 -9.73 -28.00
C VAL A 390 23.55 -8.51 -27.11
N VAL A 391 22.83 -7.43 -27.42
CA VAL A 391 22.85 -6.18 -26.66
C VAL A 391 21.48 -5.95 -26.05
N VAL A 392 21.40 -5.91 -24.72
CA VAL A 392 20.14 -5.66 -24.01
C VAL A 392 20.04 -4.17 -23.66
N ASN A 393 18.97 -3.49 -24.08
CA ASN A 393 18.70 -2.09 -23.74
C ASN A 393 17.48 -1.93 -22.83
N CYS A 394 17.42 -0.78 -22.17
CA CYS A 394 16.21 -0.23 -21.57
C CYS A 394 16.21 1.30 -21.71
N ALA A 395 15.44 2.01 -20.89
CA ALA A 395 15.42 3.48 -20.89
C ALA A 395 16.67 4.06 -20.22
N GLY A 396 16.98 3.61 -19.01
CA GLY A 396 18.18 3.96 -18.24
C GLY A 396 19.12 2.75 -18.11
N ARG A 397 19.33 2.26 -16.88
CA ARG A 397 20.35 1.23 -16.59
C ARG A 397 19.79 -0.09 -16.06
N THR A 398 18.85 -0.03 -15.11
CA THR A 398 18.41 -1.19 -14.31
C THR A 398 18.02 -2.42 -15.15
N ARG A 399 17.05 -2.28 -16.08
CA ARG A 399 16.50 -3.45 -16.83
C ARG A 399 17.47 -4.00 -17.87
N SER A 400 18.35 -3.17 -18.44
CA SER A 400 19.40 -3.65 -19.34
C SER A 400 20.46 -4.47 -18.61
N ILE A 401 20.86 -4.06 -17.41
CA ILE A 401 21.79 -4.83 -16.55
C ILE A 401 21.14 -6.16 -16.16
N VAL A 402 19.94 -6.12 -15.58
CA VAL A 402 19.22 -7.34 -15.15
C VAL A 402 18.99 -8.27 -16.34
N GLY A 403 18.56 -7.73 -17.49
CA GLY A 403 18.31 -8.53 -18.69
C GLY A 403 19.57 -9.17 -19.27
N ALA A 404 20.68 -8.41 -19.40
CA ALA A 404 21.96 -8.95 -19.85
C ALA A 404 22.46 -10.04 -18.89
N GLN A 405 22.44 -9.77 -17.59
CA GLN A 405 22.85 -10.75 -16.59
C GLN A 405 21.93 -11.98 -16.56
N THR A 406 20.65 -11.84 -16.91
CA THR A 406 19.73 -12.98 -17.02
C THR A 406 20.21 -13.95 -18.10
N LEU A 407 20.60 -13.45 -19.26
CA LEU A 407 21.10 -14.26 -20.37
C LEU A 407 22.46 -14.89 -20.06
N ILE A 408 23.34 -14.15 -19.38
CA ILE A 408 24.66 -14.63 -18.92
C ILE A 408 24.48 -15.74 -17.88
N ASP A 409 23.69 -15.51 -16.84
CA ASP A 409 23.43 -16.51 -15.80
C ASP A 409 22.75 -17.76 -16.39
N ALA A 410 21.89 -17.60 -17.40
CA ALA A 410 21.28 -18.69 -18.15
C ALA A 410 22.27 -19.48 -19.03
N GLY A 411 23.49 -18.97 -19.26
CA GLY A 411 24.52 -19.66 -20.04
C GLY A 411 24.17 -19.80 -21.51
N ILE A 412 23.60 -18.75 -22.13
CA ILE A 412 23.48 -18.73 -23.58
C ILE A 412 24.89 -18.63 -24.21
N PRO A 413 25.12 -19.19 -25.40
CA PRO A 413 26.46 -19.22 -25.99
C PRO A 413 26.90 -17.86 -26.57
N ASN A 414 25.95 -16.96 -26.80
CA ASN A 414 26.18 -15.63 -27.35
C ASN A 414 27.01 -14.76 -26.40
N PRO A 415 27.92 -13.91 -26.92
CA PRO A 415 28.41 -12.79 -26.14
C PRO A 415 27.23 -11.84 -25.85
N VAL A 416 27.07 -11.48 -24.58
CA VAL A 416 25.99 -10.62 -24.10
C VAL A 416 26.56 -9.39 -23.41
N VAL A 417 26.01 -8.23 -23.74
CA VAL A 417 26.33 -6.95 -23.10
C VAL A 417 25.04 -6.17 -22.82
N SER A 418 25.04 -5.32 -21.80
CA SER A 418 24.03 -4.27 -21.62
C SER A 418 24.39 -3.03 -22.44
N LEU A 419 23.40 -2.28 -22.94
CA LEU A 419 23.63 -0.93 -23.45
C LEU A 419 23.76 0.01 -22.26
N LYS A 420 24.93 0.64 -22.11
CA LYS A 420 25.20 1.60 -21.05
C LYS A 420 24.26 2.80 -21.16
N ASP A 421 23.53 3.06 -20.08
CA ASP A 421 22.61 4.20 -19.89
C ASP A 421 21.45 4.31 -20.91
N GLY A 422 21.22 3.23 -21.66
CA GLY A 422 20.00 3.01 -22.45
C GLY A 422 19.66 4.10 -23.47
N THR A 423 18.36 4.35 -23.64
CA THR A 423 17.88 5.38 -24.57
C THR A 423 18.14 6.80 -24.08
N MET A 424 18.37 7.01 -22.77
CA MET A 424 18.80 8.32 -22.25
C MET A 424 20.15 8.72 -22.84
N ALA A 425 21.16 7.85 -22.77
CA ALA A 425 22.45 8.13 -23.40
C ALA A 425 22.38 8.21 -24.93
N TRP A 426 21.49 7.44 -25.57
CA TRP A 426 21.23 7.56 -27.01
C TRP A 426 20.78 8.97 -27.40
N LEU A 427 19.84 9.55 -26.64
CA LEU A 427 19.37 10.92 -26.83
C LEU A 427 20.44 11.96 -26.49
N LEU A 428 21.21 11.75 -25.41
CA LEU A 428 22.32 12.62 -25.01
C LEU A 428 23.44 12.67 -26.07
N ALA A 429 23.64 11.58 -26.81
CA ALA A 429 24.56 11.52 -27.96
C ALA A 429 23.97 12.19 -29.23
N GLY A 430 22.82 12.87 -29.13
CA GLY A 430 22.18 13.56 -30.25
C GLY A 430 21.48 12.64 -31.25
N ARG A 431 21.30 11.35 -30.91
CA ARG A 431 20.69 10.35 -31.79
C ARG A 431 19.18 10.31 -31.63
N LYS A 432 18.48 9.84 -32.67
CA LYS A 432 17.01 9.80 -32.71
C LYS A 432 16.47 8.43 -32.30
N LEU A 433 15.35 8.44 -31.58
CA LEU A 433 14.56 7.26 -31.29
C LEU A 433 13.49 7.06 -32.37
N SER A 434 12.95 5.85 -32.43
CA SER A 434 11.74 5.53 -33.20
C SER A 434 10.53 5.44 -32.28
N HIS A 435 9.34 5.76 -32.81
CA HIS A 435 8.08 5.79 -32.08
C HIS A 435 7.03 4.94 -32.83
N GLY A 436 6.02 4.44 -32.12
CA GLY A 436 4.92 3.65 -32.67
C GLY A 436 5.33 2.26 -33.18
N ARG A 437 6.53 1.78 -32.84
CA ARG A 437 7.01 0.46 -33.30
C ARG A 437 6.32 -0.64 -32.51
N ALA A 438 5.63 -1.54 -33.21
CA ALA A 438 5.03 -2.73 -32.65
C ALA A 438 5.41 -3.94 -33.50
N ALA A 439 5.97 -4.97 -32.89
CA ALA A 439 6.25 -6.25 -33.53
C ALA A 439 5.82 -7.39 -32.60
N PRO A 440 5.25 -8.47 -33.13
CA PRO A 440 5.00 -9.67 -32.35
C PRO A 440 6.29 -10.18 -31.71
N LEU A 441 6.18 -10.75 -30.51
CA LEU A 441 7.32 -11.40 -29.86
C LEU A 441 7.75 -12.63 -30.69
N PRO A 442 9.06 -12.86 -30.86
CA PRO A 442 9.56 -13.97 -31.65
C PRO A 442 9.24 -15.31 -30.97
N GLU A 443 8.75 -16.29 -31.72
CA GLU A 443 8.38 -17.60 -31.18
C GLU A 443 9.52 -18.62 -31.38
N PRO A 444 10.06 -19.22 -30.31
CA PRO A 444 11.09 -20.25 -30.40
C PRO A 444 10.51 -21.57 -30.95
N ASP A 445 11.33 -22.33 -31.69
CA ASP A 445 11.00 -23.70 -32.09
C ASP A 445 11.05 -24.68 -30.90
N ALA A 446 10.68 -25.95 -31.13
CA ALA A 446 10.61 -26.95 -30.05
C ALA A 446 11.96 -27.22 -29.37
N HIS A 447 13.06 -27.18 -30.12
CA HIS A 447 14.39 -27.43 -29.60
C HIS A 447 14.90 -26.24 -28.77
N ALA A 448 14.74 -25.02 -29.30
CA ALA A 448 15.06 -23.78 -28.58
C ALA A 448 14.25 -23.67 -27.27
N ARG A 449 12.96 -24.04 -27.28
CA ARG A 449 12.13 -24.09 -26.06
C ARG A 449 12.66 -25.06 -25.01
N GLN A 450 13.10 -26.25 -25.43
CA GLN A 450 13.66 -27.23 -24.50
C GLN A 450 14.98 -26.74 -23.88
N GLN A 451 15.85 -26.11 -24.69
CA GLN A 451 17.09 -25.50 -24.20
C GLN A 451 16.81 -24.36 -23.21
N ALA A 452 15.85 -23.48 -23.52
CA ALA A 452 15.43 -22.39 -22.64
C ALA A 452 14.93 -22.90 -21.28
N ARG A 453 14.13 -23.98 -21.26
CA ARG A 453 13.66 -24.64 -20.02
C ARG A 453 14.82 -25.14 -19.17
N ALA A 454 15.75 -25.90 -19.76
CA ALA A 454 16.89 -26.44 -19.03
C ALA A 454 17.77 -25.33 -18.42
N ARG A 455 17.98 -24.24 -19.17
CA ARG A 455 18.71 -23.06 -18.68
C ARG A 455 17.99 -22.37 -17.53
N ALA A 456 16.69 -22.12 -17.67
CA ALA A 456 15.88 -21.49 -16.62
C ALA A 456 15.81 -22.34 -15.35
N GLU A 457 15.70 -23.67 -15.47
CA GLU A 457 15.78 -24.61 -14.35
C GLU A 457 17.10 -24.51 -13.60
N SER A 458 18.22 -24.48 -14.32
CA SER A 458 19.56 -24.36 -13.71
C SER A 458 19.72 -23.07 -12.91
N VAL A 459 19.28 -21.93 -13.46
CA VAL A 459 19.34 -20.62 -12.77
C VAL A 459 18.41 -20.61 -11.55
N ALA A 460 17.17 -21.05 -11.71
CA ALA A 460 16.19 -21.10 -10.64
C ALA A 460 16.64 -22.00 -9.47
N ALA A 461 17.25 -23.15 -9.77
CA ALA A 461 17.78 -24.06 -8.76
C ALA A 461 18.93 -23.40 -7.96
N ARG A 462 19.87 -22.72 -8.62
CA ARG A 462 20.94 -21.96 -7.94
C ARG A 462 20.41 -20.83 -7.08
N ALA A 463 19.32 -20.19 -7.49
CA ALA A 463 18.64 -19.14 -6.72
C ALA A 463 17.76 -19.68 -5.57
N GLY A 464 17.62 -20.99 -5.43
CA GLY A 464 16.80 -21.62 -4.38
C GLY A 464 15.29 -21.59 -4.65
N VAL A 465 14.86 -21.33 -5.90
CA VAL A 465 13.45 -21.34 -6.29
C VAL A 465 12.94 -22.78 -6.29
N ARG A 466 11.83 -23.02 -5.61
CA ARG A 466 11.23 -24.36 -5.50
C ARG A 466 10.02 -24.50 -6.41
N ARG A 467 9.93 -25.62 -7.13
CA ARG A 467 8.68 -26.00 -7.79
C ARG A 467 7.71 -26.61 -6.79
N ILE A 468 6.43 -26.29 -6.94
CA ILE A 468 5.35 -26.84 -6.13
C ILE A 468 4.25 -27.42 -7.02
N ASP A 469 3.53 -28.40 -6.50
CA ASP A 469 2.35 -28.98 -7.13
C ASP A 469 1.05 -28.33 -6.63
N ALA A 470 -0.08 -28.72 -7.21
CA ALA A 470 -1.39 -28.23 -6.83
C ALA A 470 -1.75 -28.55 -5.36
N ALA A 471 -1.30 -29.69 -4.82
CA ALA A 471 -1.54 -30.06 -3.43
C ALA A 471 -0.79 -29.14 -2.45
N THR A 472 0.45 -28.79 -2.76
CA THR A 472 1.23 -27.82 -1.99
C THR A 472 0.65 -26.42 -2.08
N LEU A 473 0.18 -26.00 -3.26
CA LEU A 473 -0.51 -24.72 -3.42
C LEU A 473 -1.78 -24.67 -2.57
N ALA A 474 -2.62 -25.70 -2.59
CA ALA A 474 -3.83 -25.77 -1.79
C ALA A 474 -3.52 -25.67 -0.28
N ARG A 475 -2.42 -26.27 0.18
CA ARG A 475 -1.93 -26.09 1.56
C ARG A 475 -1.55 -24.64 1.84
N PHE A 476 -0.79 -23.98 0.95
CA PHE A 476 -0.46 -22.56 1.12
C PHE A 476 -1.68 -21.66 1.16
N GLU A 477 -2.72 -21.97 0.38
CA GLU A 477 -3.99 -21.26 0.38
C GLU A 477 -4.76 -21.44 1.70
N ALA A 478 -4.76 -22.65 2.26
CA ALA A 478 -5.33 -22.91 3.59
C ALA A 478 -4.57 -22.15 4.70
N GLU A 479 -3.26 -21.98 4.54
CA GLU A 479 -2.38 -21.24 5.47
C GLU A 479 -2.40 -19.72 5.25
N ALA A 480 -3.20 -19.19 4.30
CA ALA A 480 -3.17 -17.76 3.94
C ALA A 480 -3.58 -16.80 5.08
N GLY A 481 -4.24 -17.30 6.13
CA GLY A 481 -4.51 -16.56 7.37
C GLY A 481 -3.30 -16.44 8.30
N GLU A 482 -2.30 -17.31 8.13
CA GLU A 482 -1.09 -17.41 8.96
C GLU A 482 0.16 -16.89 8.26
N ARG A 483 0.21 -16.96 6.93
CA ARG A 483 1.31 -16.48 6.09
C ARG A 483 0.76 -15.81 4.85
N SER A 484 1.30 -14.66 4.49
CA SER A 484 0.88 -13.92 3.31
C SER A 484 1.23 -14.70 2.04
N LEU A 485 0.24 -14.86 1.15
CA LEU A 485 0.39 -15.58 -0.12
C LEU A 485 0.05 -14.67 -1.30
N TYR A 486 1.02 -14.50 -2.19
CA TYR A 486 0.85 -13.83 -3.49
C TYR A 486 0.91 -14.86 -4.60
N ARG A 487 -0.01 -14.76 -5.56
CA ARG A 487 -0.12 -15.67 -6.71
C ARG A 487 -0.12 -14.84 -7.99
N PHE A 488 0.92 -14.98 -8.81
CA PHE A 488 1.14 -14.17 -10.00
C PHE A 488 1.26 -15.01 -11.26
N ASP A 489 0.51 -14.64 -12.28
CA ASP A 489 0.77 -15.04 -13.65
C ASP A 489 1.73 -14.02 -14.28
N VAL A 490 2.88 -14.51 -14.73
CA VAL A 490 4.00 -13.65 -15.17
C VAL A 490 4.08 -13.49 -16.68
N ARG A 491 3.12 -14.05 -17.43
CA ARG A 491 3.08 -14.02 -18.89
C ARG A 491 2.65 -12.66 -19.42
N THR A 492 2.61 -12.53 -20.74
CA THR A 492 2.13 -11.32 -21.40
C THR A 492 0.65 -11.05 -21.07
N ARG A 493 0.23 -9.79 -21.21
CA ARG A 493 -1.17 -9.39 -20.98
C ARG A 493 -2.14 -10.22 -21.82
N GLN A 494 -1.81 -10.39 -23.10
CA GLN A 494 -2.64 -11.11 -24.06
C GLN A 494 -2.84 -12.56 -23.64
N GLU A 495 -1.77 -13.22 -23.18
CA GLU A 495 -1.81 -14.59 -22.69
C GLU A 495 -2.61 -14.75 -21.38
N TYR A 496 -2.54 -13.76 -20.49
CA TYR A 496 -3.32 -13.73 -19.26
C TYR A 496 -4.82 -13.56 -19.58
N GLU A 497 -5.17 -12.56 -20.38
CA GLU A 497 -6.56 -12.25 -20.71
C GLU A 497 -7.20 -13.36 -21.58
N ALA A 498 -6.40 -14.09 -22.36
CA ALA A 498 -6.84 -15.27 -23.11
C ALA A 498 -7.08 -16.52 -22.23
N GLY A 499 -6.64 -16.51 -20.97
CA GLY A 499 -6.84 -17.62 -20.03
C GLY A 499 -5.80 -17.67 -18.92
N HIS A 500 -6.23 -17.48 -17.67
CA HIS A 500 -5.39 -17.53 -16.46
C HIS A 500 -6.09 -18.30 -15.33
N LEU A 501 -5.35 -18.65 -14.28
CA LEU A 501 -5.91 -19.36 -13.12
C LEU A 501 -6.82 -18.43 -12.29
N GLU A 502 -7.94 -18.95 -11.78
CA GLU A 502 -8.88 -18.17 -10.97
C GLU A 502 -8.22 -17.59 -9.71
N GLY A 503 -8.41 -16.28 -9.48
CA GLY A 503 -7.87 -15.58 -8.30
C GLY A 503 -6.36 -15.32 -8.34
N TRP A 504 -5.70 -15.57 -9.47
CA TRP A 504 -4.31 -15.17 -9.72
C TRP A 504 -4.27 -13.75 -10.27
N ARG A 505 -3.24 -12.99 -9.89
CA ARG A 505 -3.04 -11.61 -10.34
C ARG A 505 -2.11 -11.59 -11.55
N TRP A 506 -2.33 -10.64 -12.45
CA TRP A 506 -1.41 -10.43 -13.56
C TRP A 506 -0.22 -9.57 -13.12
N ALA A 507 1.00 -10.07 -13.30
CA ALA A 507 2.22 -9.33 -12.99
C ALA A 507 3.33 -9.76 -13.96
N PRO A 508 3.50 -9.08 -15.12
CA PRO A 508 4.51 -9.44 -16.11
C PRO A 508 5.87 -9.59 -15.46
N GLY A 509 6.56 -10.71 -15.70
CA GLY A 509 7.73 -11.08 -14.88
C GLY A 509 8.81 -10.00 -14.80
N GLY A 510 9.11 -9.34 -15.92
CA GLY A 510 10.07 -8.22 -15.95
C GLY A 510 9.61 -7.03 -15.08
N GLN A 511 8.33 -6.70 -15.10
CA GLN A 511 7.77 -5.62 -14.27
C GLN A 511 7.65 -6.02 -12.80
N LEU A 512 7.35 -7.29 -12.51
CA LEU A 512 7.32 -7.80 -11.14
C LEU A 512 8.71 -7.72 -10.48
N VAL A 513 9.79 -7.94 -11.24
CA VAL A 513 11.16 -7.72 -10.77
C VAL A 513 11.51 -6.24 -10.68
N GLN A 514 11.09 -5.43 -11.66
CA GLN A 514 11.40 -4.00 -11.72
C GLN A 514 10.68 -3.16 -10.66
N ALA A 515 9.47 -3.56 -10.27
CA ALA A 515 8.55 -2.78 -9.44
C ALA A 515 7.90 -3.67 -8.37
N THR A 516 8.69 -4.52 -7.71
CA THR A 516 8.19 -5.52 -6.76
C THR A 516 7.32 -4.91 -5.66
N ASP A 517 7.66 -3.72 -5.21
CA ASP A 517 6.95 -2.93 -4.20
C ASP A 517 5.53 -2.52 -4.62
N GLU A 518 5.23 -2.43 -5.92
CA GLU A 518 3.86 -2.17 -6.42
C GLU A 518 2.96 -3.41 -6.37
N TYR A 519 3.54 -4.61 -6.29
CA TYR A 519 2.82 -5.87 -6.30
C TYR A 519 2.75 -6.55 -4.93
N VAL A 520 3.83 -6.41 -4.13
CA VAL A 520 4.08 -7.15 -2.90
C VAL A 520 4.48 -6.17 -1.78
N GLY A 521 3.49 -5.70 -1.03
CA GLY A 521 3.70 -4.80 0.11
C GLY A 521 4.24 -5.49 1.37
N THR A 522 4.12 -6.82 1.46
CA THR A 522 4.53 -7.60 2.65
C THR A 522 5.88 -8.26 2.44
N ARG A 523 6.86 -7.94 3.29
CA ARG A 523 8.13 -8.66 3.37
C ARG A 523 7.93 -10.02 4.02
N ARG A 524 8.82 -10.95 3.69
CA ARG A 524 8.86 -12.36 4.13
C ARG A 524 7.62 -13.16 3.74
N ALA A 525 6.79 -12.66 2.84
CA ALA A 525 5.65 -13.38 2.30
C ALA A 525 6.06 -14.51 1.33
N ARG A 526 5.10 -15.40 1.05
CA ARG A 526 5.21 -16.40 -0.02
C ARG A 526 4.73 -15.82 -1.34
N ILE A 527 5.51 -16.02 -2.40
CA ILE A 527 5.16 -15.70 -3.77
C ILE A 527 5.13 -17.00 -4.57
N VAL A 528 4.02 -17.27 -5.24
CA VAL A 528 3.90 -18.36 -6.22
C VAL A 528 3.71 -17.75 -7.60
N LEU A 529 4.55 -18.17 -8.54
CA LEU A 529 4.51 -17.74 -9.93
C LEU A 529 3.98 -18.86 -10.82
N ALA A 530 3.23 -18.50 -11.87
CA ALA A 530 2.76 -19.41 -12.89
C ALA A 530 3.12 -18.92 -14.29
N ASP A 531 3.50 -19.87 -15.13
CA ASP A 531 3.60 -19.76 -16.59
C ASP A 531 3.20 -21.13 -17.20
N TRP A 532 3.07 -21.18 -18.53
CA TRP A 532 2.78 -22.43 -19.26
C TRP A 532 3.97 -22.94 -20.09
N ASP A 533 5.02 -22.13 -20.23
CA ASP A 533 6.21 -22.44 -21.00
C ASP A 533 7.32 -23.09 -20.16
N GLY A 534 7.31 -22.96 -18.84
CA GLY A 534 8.34 -23.50 -17.95
C GLY A 534 9.66 -22.73 -18.00
N VAL A 535 9.64 -21.44 -18.38
CA VAL A 535 10.83 -20.58 -18.48
C VAL A 535 10.61 -19.29 -17.70
N ARG A 536 9.57 -18.52 -18.03
CA ARG A 536 9.33 -17.16 -17.52
C ARG A 536 9.13 -17.08 -16.02
N ALA A 537 8.40 -18.02 -15.43
CA ALA A 537 8.18 -18.11 -13.98
C ALA A 537 9.45 -18.48 -13.24
N LEU A 538 10.29 -19.34 -13.82
CA LEU A 538 11.58 -19.74 -13.23
C LEU A 538 12.58 -18.58 -13.25
N THR A 539 12.72 -17.88 -14.38
CA THR A 539 13.64 -16.74 -14.50
C THR A 539 13.20 -15.58 -13.63
N THR A 540 11.90 -15.25 -13.63
CA THR A 540 11.32 -14.25 -12.72
C THR A 540 11.52 -14.64 -11.26
N GLY A 541 11.26 -15.90 -10.94
CA GLY A 541 11.40 -16.42 -9.58
C GLY A 541 12.85 -16.35 -9.08
N ALA A 542 13.82 -16.62 -9.96
CA ALA A 542 15.24 -16.54 -9.62
C ALA A 542 15.65 -15.11 -9.24
N TRP A 543 15.13 -14.10 -9.93
CA TRP A 543 15.41 -12.71 -9.58
C TRP A 543 14.72 -12.27 -8.29
N LEU A 544 13.45 -12.65 -8.09
CA LEU A 544 12.75 -12.33 -6.83
C LEU A 544 13.41 -12.99 -5.62
N ALA A 545 13.92 -14.22 -5.77
CA ALA A 545 14.66 -14.90 -4.73
C ALA A 545 15.98 -14.17 -4.40
N GLN A 546 16.70 -13.69 -5.42
CA GLN A 546 17.95 -12.94 -5.24
C GLN A 546 17.75 -11.51 -4.69
N LEU A 547 16.66 -10.83 -5.08
CA LEU A 547 16.25 -9.55 -4.48
C LEU A 547 15.99 -9.73 -2.97
N GLY A 548 15.60 -10.93 -2.58
CA GLY A 548 15.50 -11.36 -1.19
C GLY A 548 14.27 -10.81 -0.49
N GLY A 549 14.14 -11.22 0.78
CA GLY A 549 13.04 -10.80 1.63
C GLY A 549 11.69 -11.47 1.31
N ARG A 550 11.64 -12.56 0.53
CA ARG A 550 10.42 -13.35 0.24
C ARG A 550 10.78 -14.82 0.02
N GLU A 551 9.79 -15.70 0.19
CA GLU A 551 9.89 -17.09 -0.25
C GLU A 551 9.25 -17.24 -1.63
N VAL A 552 10.01 -17.73 -2.61
CA VAL A 552 9.56 -17.76 -4.01
C VAL A 552 9.40 -19.19 -4.51
N PHE A 553 8.25 -19.46 -5.12
CA PHE A 553 7.86 -20.77 -5.63
C PHE A 553 7.34 -20.63 -7.07
N VAL A 554 7.45 -21.71 -7.83
CA VAL A 554 6.85 -21.82 -9.16
C VAL A 554 5.87 -22.98 -9.17
N LEU A 555 4.63 -22.71 -9.57
CA LEU A 555 3.62 -23.74 -9.73
C LEU A 555 3.97 -24.61 -10.95
N SER A 556 3.96 -25.92 -10.77
CA SER A 556 3.86 -26.87 -11.87
C SER A 556 2.37 -27.00 -12.19
N PRO A 557 1.88 -26.39 -13.28
CA PRO A 557 0.45 -26.40 -13.58
C PRO A 557 -0.06 -27.83 -13.79
N PRO A 558 -1.31 -28.13 -13.38
CA PRO A 558 -1.94 -29.38 -13.76
C PRO A 558 -2.03 -29.46 -15.29
N ALA A 559 -2.07 -30.68 -15.84
CA ALA A 559 -2.08 -30.89 -17.30
C ALA A 559 -3.27 -30.20 -18.01
N LEU A 560 -4.41 -30.04 -17.32
CA LEU A 560 -5.61 -29.36 -17.80
C LEU A 560 -6.12 -28.42 -16.69
N PRO A 561 -5.57 -27.20 -16.57
CA PRO A 561 -6.07 -26.24 -15.60
C PRO A 561 -7.43 -25.67 -16.04
N VAL A 562 -8.27 -25.34 -15.05
CA VAL A 562 -9.46 -24.50 -15.31
C VAL A 562 -8.98 -23.06 -15.41
N LEU A 563 -9.33 -22.39 -16.51
CA LEU A 563 -8.91 -21.02 -16.80
C LEU A 563 -10.10 -20.05 -16.86
N VAL A 564 -9.88 -18.85 -16.37
CA VAL A 564 -10.77 -17.68 -16.46
C VAL A 564 -10.27 -16.75 -17.57
N LEU A 565 -11.20 -16.12 -18.29
CA LEU A 565 -10.91 -15.18 -19.38
C LEU A 565 -11.05 -13.73 -18.90
N GLY A 566 -10.35 -12.82 -19.57
CA GLY A 566 -10.46 -11.37 -19.36
C GLY A 566 -9.42 -10.79 -18.38
N PRO A 567 -9.54 -9.49 -18.05
CA PRO A 567 -8.59 -8.79 -17.20
C PRO A 567 -8.65 -9.25 -15.74
N GLU A 568 -7.62 -8.93 -14.96
CA GLU A 568 -7.60 -9.16 -13.51
C GLU A 568 -8.81 -8.49 -12.83
N ALA A 569 -9.56 -9.25 -12.04
CA ALA A 569 -10.61 -8.69 -11.21
C ALA A 569 -10.01 -7.91 -10.04
N VAL A 570 -10.37 -6.63 -9.90
CA VAL A 570 -9.96 -5.79 -8.77
C VAL A 570 -11.08 -5.73 -7.74
N ARG A 571 -10.82 -6.23 -6.54
CA ARG A 571 -11.73 -6.08 -5.41
C ARG A 571 -11.71 -4.63 -4.92
N VAL A 572 -12.88 -4.00 -4.91
CA VAL A 572 -13.08 -2.65 -4.38
C VAL A 572 -13.73 -2.76 -3.01
N LEU A 573 -13.01 -2.34 -1.97
CA LEU A 573 -13.56 -2.30 -0.62
C LEU A 573 -14.48 -1.09 -0.45
N GLN A 574 -15.50 -1.22 0.38
CA GLN A 574 -16.42 -0.14 0.72
C GLN A 574 -16.33 0.13 2.21
N LEU A 575 -15.87 1.35 2.56
CA LEU A 575 -15.89 1.85 3.93
C LEU A 575 -17.15 2.67 4.21
N ARG A 576 -17.54 3.50 3.24
CA ARG A 576 -18.68 4.41 3.33
C ARG A 576 -19.81 3.93 2.42
N THR A 577 -21.02 4.37 2.72
CA THR A 577 -22.13 4.29 1.77
C THR A 577 -21.74 5.01 0.48
N GLY A 578 -22.06 4.42 -0.67
CA GLY A 578 -21.64 4.95 -1.97
C GLY A 578 -22.17 6.36 -2.21
N ALA A 579 -21.34 7.24 -2.77
CA ALA A 579 -21.74 8.56 -3.22
C ALA A 579 -22.80 8.51 -4.33
N PRO A 580 -23.72 9.49 -4.40
CA PRO A 580 -24.66 9.59 -5.51
C PRO A 580 -23.91 9.67 -6.84
N GLN A 581 -24.43 8.98 -7.86
CA GLN A 581 -23.86 9.01 -9.19
C GLN A 581 -24.64 9.96 -10.09
N ILE A 582 -23.94 10.66 -10.97
CA ILE A 582 -24.53 11.53 -12.00
C ILE A 582 -24.24 10.96 -13.39
N ALA A 583 -25.26 10.91 -14.24
CA ALA A 583 -25.11 10.42 -15.61
C ALA A 583 -24.29 11.42 -16.47
N PRO A 584 -23.49 10.99 -17.45
CA PRO A 584 -22.64 11.89 -18.23
C PRO A 584 -23.37 13.07 -18.87
N ARG A 585 -24.57 12.85 -19.44
CA ARG A 585 -25.35 13.93 -20.07
C ARG A 585 -25.89 14.94 -19.06
N GLU A 586 -26.26 14.50 -17.86
CA GLU A 586 -26.71 15.39 -16.80
C GLU A 586 -25.54 16.22 -16.26
N ALA A 587 -24.39 15.58 -16.05
CA ALA A 587 -23.17 16.26 -15.64
C ALA A 587 -22.73 17.31 -16.69
N ALA A 588 -22.84 17.00 -17.99
CA ALA A 588 -22.57 17.94 -19.07
C ALA A 588 -23.50 19.16 -19.03
N ALA A 589 -24.81 18.95 -18.91
CA ALA A 589 -25.77 20.05 -18.82
C ALA A 589 -25.52 20.93 -17.58
N ALA A 590 -25.18 20.33 -16.43
CA ALA A 590 -24.87 21.06 -15.21
C ALA A 590 -23.55 21.87 -15.33
N LEU A 591 -22.54 21.31 -16.01
CA LEU A 591 -21.28 21.98 -16.28
C LEU A 591 -21.48 23.18 -17.24
N GLU A 592 -22.24 23.00 -18.32
CA GLU A 592 -22.60 24.06 -19.27
C GLU A 592 -23.40 25.19 -18.60
N ALA A 593 -24.30 24.85 -17.69
CA ALA A 593 -25.07 25.82 -16.92
C ALA A 593 -24.27 26.51 -15.79
N GLY A 594 -23.00 26.14 -15.57
CA GLY A 594 -22.16 26.65 -14.47
C GLY A 594 -22.60 26.20 -13.07
N THR A 595 -23.52 25.22 -12.99
CA THR A 595 -24.06 24.70 -11.72
C THR A 595 -23.30 23.48 -11.21
N ALA A 596 -22.29 22.98 -11.94
CA ALA A 596 -21.39 21.93 -11.49
C ALA A 596 -19.92 22.26 -11.82
N VAL A 597 -19.01 21.67 -11.04
CA VAL A 597 -17.58 21.57 -11.36
C VAL A 597 -17.18 20.11 -11.41
N VAL A 598 -16.29 19.78 -12.35
CA VAL A 598 -15.77 18.41 -12.50
C VAL A 598 -14.29 18.39 -12.08
N PHE A 599 -13.95 17.47 -11.19
CA PHE A 599 -12.56 17.16 -10.85
C PHE A 599 -12.23 15.74 -11.29
N ASP A 600 -11.10 15.58 -11.98
CA ASP A 600 -10.53 14.27 -12.30
C ASP A 600 -9.54 13.88 -11.19
N VAL A 601 -9.80 12.74 -10.55
CA VAL A 601 -9.01 12.20 -9.43
C VAL A 601 -8.22 10.95 -9.83
N GLU A 602 -8.09 10.68 -11.14
CA GLU A 602 -7.26 9.59 -11.66
C GLU A 602 -5.75 9.88 -11.47
N ARG A 603 -4.89 9.22 -12.25
CA ARG A 603 -3.51 9.67 -12.49
C ARG A 603 -3.49 10.78 -13.54
N ARG A 604 -2.59 11.74 -13.38
CA ARG A 604 -2.39 12.86 -14.30
C ARG A 604 -2.12 12.40 -15.73
N SER A 605 -1.34 11.33 -15.91
CA SER A 605 -1.10 10.76 -17.24
C SER A 605 -2.37 10.28 -17.95
N ALA A 606 -3.39 9.83 -17.22
CA ALA A 606 -4.68 9.50 -17.82
C ALA A 606 -5.48 10.75 -18.19
N TYR A 607 -5.49 11.74 -17.30
CA TYR A 607 -6.09 13.06 -17.53
C TYR A 607 -5.50 13.72 -18.78
N GLU A 608 -4.17 13.81 -18.88
CA GLU A 608 -3.48 14.45 -20.01
C GLU A 608 -3.76 13.72 -21.33
N ARG A 609 -3.91 12.39 -21.32
CA ARG A 609 -4.31 11.63 -22.52
C ARG A 609 -5.72 11.99 -22.97
N ARG A 610 -6.68 12.01 -22.04
CA ARG A 610 -8.07 12.39 -22.31
C ARG A 610 -8.85 12.62 -21.02
N HIS A 611 -9.50 13.77 -20.92
CA HIS A 611 -10.37 14.13 -19.78
C HIS A 611 -11.69 14.75 -20.24
N VAL A 612 -12.63 14.90 -19.31
CA VAL A 612 -13.89 15.67 -19.51
C VAL A 612 -13.54 17.12 -19.81
N ALA A 613 -14.04 17.71 -20.90
CA ALA A 613 -13.72 19.11 -21.22
C ALA A 613 -14.17 20.05 -20.07
N GLY A 614 -13.27 20.91 -19.61
CA GLY A 614 -13.51 21.82 -18.47
C GLY A 614 -13.31 21.18 -17.09
N ALA A 615 -12.92 19.90 -17.01
CA ALA A 615 -12.50 19.30 -15.74
C ALA A 615 -11.15 19.87 -15.27
N ARG A 616 -10.86 19.70 -13.98
CA ARG A 616 -9.57 20.03 -13.36
C ARG A 616 -8.99 18.79 -12.70
N PHE A 617 -7.70 18.55 -12.83
CA PHE A 617 -7.04 17.42 -12.18
C PHE A 617 -6.56 17.80 -10.77
N SER A 618 -6.84 16.94 -9.80
CA SER A 618 -6.28 17.02 -8.45
C SER A 618 -6.07 15.63 -7.87
N VAL A 619 -4.96 15.43 -7.16
CA VAL A 619 -4.88 14.32 -6.21
C VAL A 619 -6.00 14.43 -5.17
N PRO A 620 -6.56 13.29 -4.70
CA PRO A 620 -7.65 13.30 -3.73
C PRO A 620 -7.33 14.00 -2.40
N ASP A 621 -6.09 13.91 -1.90
CA ASP A 621 -5.70 14.42 -0.58
C ASP A 621 -5.82 15.95 -0.45
N ARG A 622 -5.60 16.67 -1.54
CA ARG A 622 -5.66 18.14 -1.62
C ARG A 622 -6.96 18.67 -2.20
N LEU A 623 -7.89 17.79 -2.60
CA LEU A 623 -9.13 18.19 -3.24
C LEU A 623 -9.96 19.16 -2.38
N GLN A 624 -9.88 19.03 -1.05
CA GLN A 624 -10.57 19.93 -0.12
C GLN A 624 -10.15 21.39 -0.28
N GLU A 625 -8.89 21.66 -0.64
CA GLU A 625 -8.36 23.02 -0.87
C GLU A 625 -9.06 23.73 -2.03
N PHE A 626 -9.50 22.96 -3.05
CA PHE A 626 -10.08 23.51 -4.27
C PHE A 626 -11.61 23.56 -4.27
N ILE A 627 -12.24 22.99 -3.23
CA ILE A 627 -13.70 22.95 -3.09
C ILE A 627 -14.23 23.79 -1.92
N ALA A 628 -13.37 24.20 -0.99
CA ALA A 628 -13.75 24.91 0.23
C ALA A 628 -14.56 26.18 -0.05
N ASP A 629 -14.15 26.94 -1.07
CA ASP A 629 -14.76 28.22 -1.43
C ASP A 629 -15.88 28.10 -2.48
N LEU A 630 -16.25 26.89 -2.90
CA LEU A 630 -17.29 26.71 -3.91
C LEU A 630 -18.68 27.00 -3.33
N PRO A 631 -19.51 27.83 -3.98
CA PRO A 631 -20.87 28.12 -3.54
C PRO A 631 -21.66 26.84 -3.29
N ALA A 632 -22.52 26.81 -2.26
CA ALA A 632 -23.34 25.65 -1.93
C ALA A 632 -24.27 25.22 -3.07
N SER A 633 -24.65 26.14 -3.96
CA SER A 633 -25.45 25.88 -5.16
C SER A 633 -24.71 25.09 -6.24
N GLN A 634 -23.37 25.02 -6.19
CA GLN A 634 -22.57 24.33 -7.18
C GLN A 634 -22.40 22.85 -6.81
N ARG A 635 -22.67 21.94 -7.74
CA ARG A 635 -22.43 20.50 -7.53
C ARG A 635 -20.96 20.18 -7.73
N ILE A 636 -20.41 19.36 -6.83
CA ILE A 636 -19.06 18.80 -6.97
C ILE A 636 -19.21 17.43 -7.62
N VAL A 637 -18.58 17.24 -8.78
CA VAL A 637 -18.59 15.98 -9.53
C VAL A 637 -17.15 15.48 -9.65
N LEU A 638 -16.90 14.24 -9.23
CA LEU A 638 -15.61 13.57 -9.40
C LEU A 638 -15.67 12.59 -10.56
N THR A 639 -14.59 12.51 -11.34
CA THR A 639 -14.39 11.49 -12.37
C THR A 639 -13.05 10.77 -12.18
N SER A 640 -12.97 9.57 -12.75
CA SER A 640 -11.76 8.77 -12.92
C SER A 640 -11.95 7.96 -14.21
N SER A 641 -10.99 7.12 -14.63
CA SER A 641 -11.08 6.43 -15.92
C SER A 641 -12.40 5.68 -16.11
N ASP A 642 -12.76 4.83 -15.14
CA ASP A 642 -13.95 3.97 -15.14
C ASP A 642 -15.01 4.40 -14.10
N GLY A 643 -14.72 5.45 -13.31
CA GLY A 643 -15.59 5.96 -12.25
C GLY A 643 -15.48 5.22 -10.91
N VAL A 644 -14.70 4.14 -10.82
CA VAL A 644 -14.56 3.34 -9.58
C VAL A 644 -13.88 4.15 -8.47
N LEU A 645 -12.71 4.73 -8.77
CA LEU A 645 -11.97 5.54 -7.81
C LEU A 645 -12.77 6.79 -7.42
N ALA A 646 -13.36 7.46 -8.40
CA ALA A 646 -14.18 8.65 -8.17
C ALA A 646 -15.33 8.39 -7.18
N ARG A 647 -15.99 7.23 -7.25
CA ARG A 647 -17.05 6.85 -6.31
C ARG A 647 -16.56 6.70 -4.87
N ILE A 648 -15.38 6.11 -4.69
CA ILE A 648 -14.77 5.92 -3.36
C ILE A 648 -14.37 7.28 -2.78
N VAL A 649 -13.65 8.08 -3.57
CA VAL A 649 -13.19 9.41 -3.15
C VAL A 649 -14.37 10.32 -2.86
N ALA A 650 -15.42 10.30 -3.69
CA ALA A 650 -16.62 11.11 -3.47
C ALA A 650 -17.32 10.77 -2.15
N ALA A 651 -17.45 9.48 -1.82
CA ALA A 651 -18.11 9.05 -0.59
C ALA A 651 -17.33 9.47 0.67
N GLU A 652 -16.00 9.27 0.65
CA GLU A 652 -15.14 9.66 1.76
C GLU A 652 -15.05 11.19 1.89
N LEU A 653 -14.95 11.91 0.78
CA LEU A 653 -14.92 13.38 0.79
C LEU A 653 -16.22 13.96 1.32
N ALA A 654 -17.37 13.47 0.85
CA ALA A 654 -18.69 13.91 1.32
C ALA A 654 -18.85 13.73 2.84
N ALA A 655 -18.39 12.60 3.38
CA ALA A 655 -18.41 12.34 4.82
C ALA A 655 -17.52 13.30 5.62
N ARG A 656 -16.39 13.76 5.06
CA ARG A 656 -15.46 14.68 5.73
C ARG A 656 -15.95 16.12 5.73
N ILE A 657 -16.56 16.57 4.64
CA ILE A 657 -16.96 17.98 4.48
C ILE A 657 -18.44 18.24 4.80
N GLY A 658 -19.24 17.19 5.02
CA GLY A 658 -20.68 17.32 5.29
C GLY A 658 -21.49 17.89 4.12
N ARG A 659 -21.01 17.70 2.88
CA ARG A 659 -21.63 18.19 1.64
C ARG A 659 -21.69 17.07 0.62
N GLU A 660 -22.77 17.04 -0.15
CA GLU A 660 -22.94 16.06 -1.22
C GLU A 660 -21.87 16.20 -2.31
N VAL A 661 -21.25 15.08 -2.67
CA VAL A 661 -20.27 14.97 -3.75
C VAL A 661 -20.71 13.83 -4.66
N HIS A 662 -20.76 14.09 -5.97
CA HIS A 662 -21.22 13.11 -6.95
C HIS A 662 -20.03 12.41 -7.61
N ALA A 663 -20.22 11.17 -8.03
CA ALA A 663 -19.31 10.48 -8.94
C ALA A 663 -19.90 10.37 -10.35
N LEU A 664 -19.11 10.64 -11.38
CA LEU A 664 -19.52 10.47 -12.76
C LEU A 664 -19.73 8.99 -13.08
N ALA A 665 -20.97 8.62 -13.44
CA ALA A 665 -21.31 7.23 -13.73
C ALA A 665 -20.50 6.70 -14.93
N GLY A 666 -19.70 5.66 -14.70
CA GLY A 666 -18.81 5.07 -15.71
C GLY A 666 -17.59 5.92 -16.08
N GLY A 667 -17.35 7.02 -15.34
CA GLY A 667 -16.16 7.85 -15.47
C GLY A 667 -15.97 8.52 -16.83
N THR A 668 -14.72 8.90 -17.10
CA THR A 668 -14.32 9.56 -18.34
C THR A 668 -14.52 8.66 -19.56
N GLN A 669 -14.45 7.33 -19.40
CA GLN A 669 -14.78 6.38 -20.47
C GLN A 669 -16.25 6.47 -20.90
N ALA A 670 -17.20 6.48 -19.97
CA ALA A 670 -18.62 6.62 -20.29
C ALA A 670 -18.96 7.99 -20.88
N TRP A 671 -18.30 9.05 -20.40
CA TRP A 671 -18.40 10.39 -20.99
C TRP A 671 -17.98 10.41 -22.47
N ALA A 672 -16.82 9.82 -22.79
CA ALA A 672 -16.34 9.71 -24.16
C ALA A 672 -17.26 8.82 -25.01
N ALA A 673 -17.76 7.70 -24.46
CA ALA A 673 -18.71 6.83 -25.14
C ALA A 673 -20.04 7.53 -25.48
N ALA A 674 -20.46 8.48 -24.63
CA ALA A 674 -21.62 9.34 -24.87
C ALA A 674 -21.37 10.44 -25.92
N ARG A 675 -20.16 10.50 -26.50
CA ARG A 675 -19.71 11.51 -27.48
C ARG A 675 -19.80 12.94 -26.96
N LEU A 676 -19.60 13.13 -25.67
CA LEU A 676 -19.56 14.44 -25.03
C LEU A 676 -18.16 15.08 -25.19
N PRO A 677 -18.04 16.42 -25.07
CA PRO A 677 -16.77 17.12 -25.29
C PRO A 677 -15.65 16.66 -24.34
N THR A 678 -14.46 16.37 -24.88
CA THR A 678 -13.27 15.96 -24.11
C THR A 678 -12.09 16.87 -24.37
N GLY A 679 -11.24 17.06 -23.36
CA GLY A 679 -9.94 17.71 -23.48
C GLY A 679 -8.77 16.72 -23.43
N SER A 680 -7.57 17.22 -23.69
CA SER A 680 -6.28 16.53 -23.57
C SER A 680 -5.21 17.57 -23.25
N GLY A 681 -4.08 17.16 -22.68
CA GLY A 681 -3.01 18.05 -22.26
C GLY A 681 -3.05 18.39 -20.75
N PRO A 682 -2.04 19.13 -20.26
CA PRO A 682 -1.85 19.43 -18.84
C PRO A 682 -2.71 20.60 -18.32
N GLU A 683 -3.47 21.28 -19.19
CA GLU A 683 -4.33 22.39 -18.77
C GLU A 683 -5.31 21.94 -17.68
N GLY A 684 -5.39 22.66 -16.57
CA GLY A 684 -6.28 22.32 -15.44
C GLY A 684 -5.67 21.40 -14.38
N VAL A 685 -4.39 21.04 -14.47
CA VAL A 685 -3.66 20.36 -13.38
C VAL A 685 -3.42 21.31 -12.20
N LEU A 686 -3.98 20.99 -11.03
CA LEU A 686 -3.92 21.83 -9.83
C LEU A 686 -2.80 21.46 -8.85
N THR A 687 -2.35 20.21 -8.87
CA THR A 687 -1.46 19.62 -7.84
C THR A 687 -0.09 19.20 -8.40
N GLY A 688 0.25 19.67 -9.60
CA GLY A 688 1.55 19.40 -10.22
C GLY A 688 1.83 17.91 -10.41
N ASP A 689 2.89 17.43 -9.76
CA ASP A 689 3.39 16.06 -9.84
C ASP A 689 3.18 15.29 -8.52
N ASP A 690 2.18 15.65 -7.72
CA ASP A 690 1.93 14.96 -6.45
C ASP A 690 1.49 13.50 -6.62
N ASP A 691 0.93 13.11 -7.79
CA ASP A 691 0.48 11.74 -8.07
C ASP A 691 1.54 10.80 -8.69
N HIS A 692 2.66 11.33 -9.19
CA HIS A 692 3.71 10.52 -9.82
C HIS A 692 5.07 11.23 -9.87
N GLY A 693 6.16 10.47 -10.10
CA GLY A 693 7.47 11.07 -10.41
C GLY A 693 7.51 11.60 -11.84
N TYR A 694 7.89 12.87 -12.02
CA TYR A 694 8.00 13.47 -13.35
C TYR A 694 9.15 12.87 -14.16
N SER A 695 8.84 12.29 -15.32
CA SER A 695 9.84 11.68 -16.20
C SER A 695 10.54 12.76 -17.04
N PRO A 696 11.89 12.81 -17.09
CA PRO A 696 12.60 13.79 -17.91
C PRO A 696 12.22 13.74 -19.40
N TYR A 697 11.79 12.57 -19.91
CA TYR A 697 11.30 12.40 -21.28
C TYR A 697 10.10 13.32 -21.63
N ALA A 698 9.35 13.79 -20.63
CA ALA A 698 8.21 14.67 -20.84
C ALA A 698 8.60 16.15 -21.07
N HIS A 699 9.88 16.52 -20.87
CA HIS A 699 10.35 17.88 -21.15
C HIS A 699 10.47 18.15 -22.65
N ALA A 700 9.71 19.13 -23.14
CA ALA A 700 9.84 19.64 -24.51
C ALA A 700 11.17 20.41 -24.72
N ASP A 701 11.68 21.06 -23.67
CA ASP A 701 13.00 21.69 -23.67
C ASP A 701 14.08 20.61 -23.54
N LEU A 702 14.89 20.47 -24.60
CA LEU A 702 15.94 19.46 -24.67
C LEU A 702 17.05 19.66 -23.62
N ALA A 703 17.39 20.90 -23.26
CA ALA A 703 18.41 21.15 -22.25
C ALA A 703 17.92 20.72 -20.86
N ARG A 704 16.64 20.99 -20.54
CA ARG A 704 16.02 20.52 -19.29
C ARG A 704 15.88 19.00 -19.26
N ARG A 705 15.47 18.40 -20.38
CA ARG A 705 15.41 16.93 -20.56
C ARG A 705 16.78 16.30 -20.29
N ASP A 706 17.82 16.80 -20.96
CA ASP A 706 19.17 16.25 -20.89
C ASP A 706 19.81 16.44 -19.50
N ALA A 707 19.54 17.57 -18.85
CA ALA A 707 19.91 17.76 -17.45
C ALA A 707 19.21 16.76 -16.51
N GLY A 708 17.90 16.52 -16.73
CA GLY A 708 17.14 15.54 -15.97
C GLY A 708 17.62 14.10 -16.19
N PHE A 709 18.01 13.73 -17.41
CA PHE A 709 18.64 12.42 -17.67
C PHE A 709 19.96 12.26 -16.91
N LYS A 710 20.84 13.27 -16.95
CA LYS A 710 22.11 13.22 -16.20
C LYS A 710 21.88 13.07 -14.70
N GLN A 711 20.97 13.88 -14.14
CA GLN A 711 20.60 13.79 -12.73
C GLN A 711 20.05 12.40 -12.35
N TYR A 712 19.22 11.80 -13.21
CA TYR A 712 18.68 10.46 -12.99
C TYR A 712 19.77 9.38 -13.01
N LEU A 713 20.68 9.44 -13.99
CA LEU A 713 21.77 8.47 -14.12
C LEU A 713 22.78 8.60 -12.96
N ASP A 714 23.15 9.82 -12.59
CA ASP A 714 24.02 10.09 -11.44
C ASP A 714 23.38 9.58 -10.14
N TRP A 715 22.05 9.74 -9.99
CA TRP A 715 21.29 9.18 -8.88
C TRP A 715 21.32 7.65 -8.86
N GLU A 716 21.05 6.95 -9.98
CA GLU A 716 21.09 5.49 -10.04
C GLU A 716 22.47 4.96 -9.61
N VAL A 717 23.55 5.51 -10.16
CA VAL A 717 24.93 5.11 -9.79
C VAL A 717 25.21 5.35 -8.30
N GLY A 718 24.66 6.42 -7.73
CA GLY A 718 24.80 6.75 -6.30
C GLY A 718 24.07 5.79 -5.35
N LEU A 719 23.11 4.97 -5.83
CA LEU A 719 22.31 4.08 -4.99
C LEU A 719 23.14 3.01 -4.29
N VAL A 720 24.25 2.55 -4.88
CA VAL A 720 25.11 1.53 -4.25
C VAL A 720 25.67 2.03 -2.93
N ALA A 721 26.29 3.22 -2.93
CA ALA A 721 26.84 3.83 -1.73
C ALA A 721 25.75 4.16 -0.70
N GLN A 722 24.53 4.48 -1.15
CA GLN A 722 23.40 4.70 -0.25
C GLN A 722 22.89 3.40 0.38
N LEU A 723 22.80 2.31 -0.38
CA LEU A 723 22.50 0.98 0.15
C LEU A 723 23.53 0.50 1.17
N GLU A 724 24.82 0.78 0.95
CA GLU A 724 25.88 0.44 1.90
C GLU A 724 25.68 1.11 3.26
N ARG A 725 25.19 2.36 3.28
CA ARG A 725 24.84 3.06 4.52
C ARG A 725 23.56 2.52 5.16
N GLU A 726 22.60 2.10 4.34
CA GLU A 726 21.33 1.52 4.82
C GLU A 726 21.51 0.11 5.43
N GLY A 727 22.48 -0.67 4.93
CA GLY A 727 22.85 -1.99 5.44
C GLY A 727 22.26 -3.17 4.66
N ASP A 728 22.27 -4.37 5.26
CA ASP A 728 21.77 -5.59 4.60
C ASP A 728 20.25 -5.58 4.45
N VAL A 729 19.79 -5.44 3.21
CA VAL A 729 18.37 -5.45 2.84
C VAL A 729 17.87 -6.83 2.40
N GLY A 730 18.74 -7.84 2.43
CA GLY A 730 18.45 -9.24 2.11
C GLY A 730 18.83 -9.68 0.70
N ILE A 731 19.57 -8.86 -0.07
CA ILE A 731 20.01 -9.22 -1.43
C ILE A 731 21.02 -10.37 -1.37
N ARG A 732 20.80 -11.42 -2.16
CA ARG A 732 21.66 -12.62 -2.27
C ARG A 732 21.81 -13.00 -3.74
N LEU A 733 22.94 -12.69 -4.36
CA LEU A 733 23.18 -13.01 -5.78
C LEU A 733 23.56 -14.48 -5.96
N VAL A 734 23.15 -15.09 -7.07
CA VAL A 734 23.63 -16.43 -7.45
C VAL A 734 25.08 -16.37 -7.93
N GLU A 735 25.87 -17.36 -7.52
CA GLU A 735 27.22 -17.56 -8.03
C GLU A 735 27.22 -18.06 -9.49
N PRO A 736 28.29 -17.80 -10.27
CA PRO A 736 28.47 -18.36 -11.60
C PRO A 736 28.35 -19.89 -11.58
N ALA A 737 27.89 -20.48 -12.68
CA ALA A 737 27.85 -21.93 -12.79
C ALA A 737 29.31 -22.44 -12.79
N SER A 738 29.63 -23.40 -11.92
CA SER A 738 30.92 -24.08 -11.97
C SER A 738 31.10 -24.69 -13.36
N ALA A 739 32.16 -24.29 -14.07
CA ALA A 739 32.47 -24.74 -15.42
C ALA A 739 32.78 -26.25 -15.48
#